data_AF-Q1PLJ0-F1
#
_entry.id   AF-Q1PLJ0-F1
#
_cell.length_a   1.000
_cell.length_b   1.000
_cell.length_c   1.000
_cell.angle_alpha   90.00
_cell.angle_beta   90.00
_cell.angle_gamma   90.00
#
_symmetry.space_group_name_H-M   'P 1'
#
loop_
_entity.id
_entity.type
_entity.pdbx_description
1 polymer ?
#
loop_
_entity_poly.entity_id
_entity_poly.type
_entity_poly.pdbx_seq_one_letter_code
_entity_poly.pdbx_strand_id
1 'polypeptide(L)'
;MSKRKRFKLITTITLIFTFLLTNIKVFAVEINSTDAESYLNYNSPTWGKVLPIGNHRYYAPDLRTCYCLNTGALNPTGQDYTEEIPVDGGIETIIYWGYPAKDGSEWGISADEYRYCTQLAIWAYQKEAGLSRGIDRTRLQNGTVSLSRLKPVIDFLVEKGLNKELPTFFEVTPSNIVAHQEGDYFVSEPIKIKSDYEFKDAKVTIKSSSNPGLKDIVKIKDMDGDERNTYNSNESFRVYIPIDAETGDIKVDVKATVELPASLAYATPVAGKQDMALVDLRYQNMNKDNVTVSWTGLNGAIELVKKGDDGSLLTGAKFVLKNKEGNQIAEATSENGRVVFNDIKPGEYIIEEVEAPLGYLITNPVNITVKPNKVTTAEMVDTQIKGRVEITKIDEETGEPISGAEFEMVKADNNEVVEKMTTGENGKVLSGLHPFGNYIVRETKAPSKYVLNGKEYPVTINEHMKTIEITHANRKIKGRVSIHKIDEEMPELSLKGAVLGIYDDAGNEVDRLTTDEKGAATSKYLDYGHYIGKELQAPEGYKLSDKTIDINITEDDKVYSYDFTNKVMKGRIQIVKVDSENEEKPVANAGFKVVAVNVNGIEPGTTVDKVKTDENGFAFTKDLRYGVYKFIEDETPEGYWASDKEYTININEDNKVYVKYVKNAPIQAKLRVVKVDSKDNKPLEGVKFQVRNTDTNKLVEFTNFVGIIPNKTTTLTTDKNGEIITPQHLAYGNYQLEEAKPKDGYISIKPIPFKIDENAALEDIKDLGTVYTIKVSNDRITGDMELLKIDSETKKPLADIEFKVTALDGLMKGQTWDLKSNDKGIVSLKGLEYGHYKIEEVKTLWNYVINKEPIFFDVKENGQVIKLEMENKKIRANAELIKVDSETKRPLEGAEFELWNGENLVGNYTTNKDGKIVVENLEAGNYYFNEIKAPDHYEINQDQDLSFVIDKDGETKTVTAENKVKTGEVDFTKTDVTNGQNIEGAKIEIVGIEEQNKHVKFEFTSSLAGNKFTLPEGKYEFRETQQPEGYELSTEVGTFEIKGGEIIKANLKNERTTGKLIFTKTDVATGEVLEGAKIKIECLSGLDKGKVIEFISSKNGNEFELAAGEYKISETQAPEGYELTTETGTFKIGEHGEVVKCNLTNKKFEIVKTGSSFDVNALIPFGIILVTGGLGALILSKKRKLS
;
A
#
# COMPACT_ATOMS: atom_id res chain seq x y z
N MET A 1 -33.25 73.30 -12.13
CA MET A 1 -32.33 73.96 -11.17
C MET A 1 -32.77 75.41 -10.95
N SER A 2 -33.03 75.84 -9.71
CA SER A 2 -33.37 77.24 -9.36
C SER A 2 -33.14 77.54 -7.85
N LYS A 3 -33.12 78.82 -7.45
CA LYS A 3 -33.05 79.33 -6.05
C LYS A 3 -34.19 80.40 -5.83
N ARG A 4 -34.77 80.60 -4.60
CA ARG A 4 -35.78 81.64 -4.06
C ARG A 4 -37.34 81.12 -3.76
N LYS A 5 -38.27 81.57 -2.75
CA LYS A 5 -39.25 80.89 -1.63
C LYS A 5 -40.91 81.37 -1.11
N ARG A 6 -42.25 80.62 -0.65
CA ARG A 6 -43.91 80.74 0.13
C ARG A 6 -45.43 79.65 0.59
N PHE A 7 -46.89 79.79 1.20
CA PHE A 7 -48.32 78.84 1.89
C PHE A 7 -50.16 79.00 2.47
N LYS A 8 -51.43 78.10 2.84
CA LYS A 8 -53.02 78.06 3.78
C LYS A 8 -54.79 77.29 3.86
N LEU A 9 -55.87 76.93 4.95
CA LEU A 9 -57.60 76.74 5.60
C LEU A 9 -59.34 75.93 5.63
N ILE A 10 -60.44 75.59 6.72
CA ILE A 10 -62.18 75.45 7.30
C ILE A 10 -63.86 74.50 7.41
N THR A 11 -65.05 74.31 8.44
CA THR A 11 -66.85 73.94 8.69
C THR A 11 -68.06 72.75 9.54
N THR A 12 -69.52 72.38 10.03
CA THR A 12 -71.26 72.52 10.64
C THR A 12 -72.63 71.30 11.14
N ILE A 13 -74.10 70.96 11.68
CA ILE A 13 -75.80 71.15 12.32
C ILE A 13 -77.21 69.99 12.95
N THR A 14 -78.74 70.03 13.44
CA THR A 14 -80.16 68.99 14.00
C THR A 14 -81.94 69.11 14.70
N LEU A 15 -83.12 68.17 15.21
CA LEU A 15 -84.84 68.18 15.86
C LEU A 15 -86.29 67.01 16.36
N ILE A 16 -87.74 67.04 17.00
CA ILE A 16 -89.13 65.98 17.62
C ILE A 16 -90.96 66.04 18.24
N PHE A 17 -92.18 65.08 18.58
CA PHE A 17 -93.83 65.00 19.42
C PHE A 17 -95.37 63.85 19.63
N THR A 18 -96.69 63.70 20.52
CA THR A 18 -98.31 62.79 20.64
C THR A 18 -99.77 62.43 21.85
N PHE A 19 -101.25 61.80 21.85
CA PHE A 19 -102.64 61.29 22.95
C PHE A 19 -104.49 60.69 22.93
N LEU A 20 -105.56 59.95 23.86
CA LEU A 20 -107.37 59.65 24.13
C LEU A 20 -108.62 58.43 24.96
N LEU A 21 -110.15 58.34 25.43
CA LEU A 21 -111.53 57.19 25.86
C LEU A 21 -113.20 57.07 26.82
N THR A 22 -114.49 56.13 26.97
CA THR A 22 -116.08 55.85 27.89
C THR A 22 -117.48 54.55 28.01
N ASN A 23 -118.89 54.04 28.58
CA ASN A 23 -120.34 53.80 29.67
C ASN A 23 -121.99 52.77 29.75
N ILE A 24 -123.15 52.32 30.75
CA ILE A 24 -124.81 51.49 30.83
C ILE A 24 -126.12 50.74 32.07
N LYS A 25 -127.67 50.38 32.18
CA LYS A 25 -128.93 49.33 33.07
C LYS A 25 -130.82 49.20 33.44
N VAL A 26 -131.88 48.15 33.99
CA VAL A 26 -133.66 47.94 34.46
C VAL A 26 -134.84 46.76 35.40
N PHE A 27 -136.39 46.51 35.70
CA PHE A 27 -137.60 45.49 36.56
C PHE A 27 -139.38 45.37 36.74
N ALA A 28 -140.19 44.86 37.85
CA ALA A 28 -141.78 44.80 38.18
C ALA A 28 -142.39 45.21 39.62
N VAL A 29 -143.68 45.65 39.86
CA VAL A 29 -144.14 46.45 41.08
C VAL A 29 -145.52 46.17 41.81
N GLU A 30 -145.53 45.81 43.10
CA GLU A 30 -146.74 45.79 44.00
C GLU A 30 -147.17 47.21 44.45
N ILE A 31 -148.48 47.51 44.56
CA ILE A 31 -148.98 48.77 45.15
C ILE A 31 -150.01 48.52 46.27
N ASN A 32 -149.84 49.23 47.40
CA ASN A 32 -150.71 49.18 48.57
C ASN A 32 -151.38 50.53 48.84
N SER A 33 -152.54 50.49 49.52
CA SER A 33 -153.30 51.68 49.92
C SER A 33 -153.63 51.68 51.41
N THR A 34 -153.53 52.84 52.06
CA THR A 34 -153.95 53.07 53.46
C THR A 34 -154.89 54.26 53.55
N ASP A 35 -155.78 54.30 54.54
CA ASP A 35 -156.65 55.46 54.76
C ASP A 35 -155.83 56.73 55.09
N ALA A 36 -156.34 57.88 54.65
CA ALA A 36 -155.84 59.21 54.95
C ALA A 36 -156.82 59.93 55.89
N GLU A 37 -156.28 60.47 56.99
CA GLU A 37 -157.05 61.19 58.02
C GLU A 37 -157.59 62.53 57.49
N SER A 38 -156.84 63.17 56.59
CA SER A 38 -157.20 64.41 55.91
C SER A 38 -157.92 64.12 54.61
N TYR A 39 -159.20 64.51 54.50
CA TYR A 39 -159.96 64.50 53.26
C TYR A 39 -160.93 65.68 53.17
N LEU A 40 -161.22 66.09 51.94
CA LEU A 40 -162.34 66.94 51.56
C LEU A 40 -163.54 66.09 51.16
N ASN A 41 -164.72 66.68 51.26
CA ASN A 41 -165.95 66.10 50.71
C ASN A 41 -166.14 66.55 49.26
N TYR A 42 -166.87 65.77 48.46
CA TYR A 42 -167.18 66.04 47.07
C TYR A 42 -168.65 65.78 46.77
N ASN A 43 -169.33 66.77 46.20
CA ASN A 43 -170.70 66.63 45.71
C ASN A 43 -170.68 65.85 44.37
N SER A 44 -170.74 64.52 44.43
CA SER A 44 -170.54 63.66 43.26
C SER A 44 -171.77 63.62 42.34
N PRO A 45 -171.65 64.06 41.07
CA PRO A 45 -172.72 63.89 40.07
C PRO A 45 -172.89 62.42 39.66
N THR A 46 -171.88 61.57 39.88
CA THR A 46 -171.89 60.15 39.49
C THR A 46 -172.69 59.28 40.48
N TRP A 47 -172.74 59.66 41.76
CA TRP A 47 -173.44 58.89 42.81
C TRP A 47 -174.64 59.63 43.43
N GLY A 48 -174.89 60.89 43.05
CA GLY A 48 -176.03 61.68 43.55
C GLY A 48 -175.97 62.04 45.04
N LYS A 49 -174.80 61.92 45.67
CA LYS A 49 -174.57 62.18 47.10
C LYS A 49 -173.19 62.80 47.35
N VAL A 50 -173.08 63.52 48.47
CA VAL A 50 -171.80 64.02 48.98
C VAL A 50 -171.05 62.87 49.65
N LEU A 51 -169.75 62.73 49.38
CA LEU A 51 -168.87 61.69 49.92
C LEU A 51 -167.46 62.26 50.20
N PRO A 52 -166.66 61.63 51.08
CA PRO A 52 -165.20 61.80 51.10
C PRO A 52 -164.59 61.55 49.72
N ILE A 53 -163.51 62.26 49.36
CA ILE A 53 -162.76 62.00 48.13
C ILE A 53 -161.26 61.99 48.35
N GLY A 54 -160.56 61.03 47.74
CA GLY A 54 -159.10 60.89 47.86
C GLY A 54 -158.62 60.53 49.27
N ASN A 55 -159.48 59.96 50.13
CA ASN A 55 -159.18 59.57 51.50
C ASN A 55 -158.19 58.38 51.62
N HIS A 56 -157.35 58.14 50.61
CA HIS A 56 -156.39 57.04 50.60
C HIS A 56 -155.02 57.57 50.19
N ARG A 57 -153.98 57.07 50.87
CA ARG A 57 -152.58 57.20 50.51
C ARG A 57 -152.19 55.94 49.72
N TYR A 58 -151.36 56.06 48.69
CA TYR A 58 -150.88 54.93 47.90
C TYR A 58 -149.35 54.91 47.88
N TYR A 59 -148.76 53.71 48.03
CA TYR A 59 -147.31 53.54 48.09
C TYR A 59 -146.87 52.21 47.47
N ALA A 60 -145.64 52.17 46.98
CA ALA A 60 -144.90 50.92 46.78
C ALA A 60 -144.34 50.40 48.14
N PRO A 61 -143.94 49.12 48.25
CA PRO A 61 -143.37 48.54 49.47
C PRO A 61 -142.12 49.26 50.02
N ASP A 62 -141.41 50.02 49.18
CA ASP A 62 -140.24 50.84 49.55
C ASP A 62 -140.61 52.28 50.01
N LEU A 63 -141.90 52.53 50.28
CA LEU A 63 -142.49 53.81 50.71
C LEU A 63 -142.43 54.95 49.67
N ARG A 64 -142.01 54.68 48.43
CA ARG A 64 -142.17 55.66 47.33
C ARG A 64 -143.65 55.95 47.10
N THR A 65 -143.96 57.22 46.89
CA THR A 65 -145.33 57.72 46.78
C THR A 65 -145.94 57.38 45.44
N CYS A 66 -147.18 56.89 45.47
CA CYS A 66 -147.99 56.67 44.28
C CYS A 66 -149.21 57.62 44.27
N TYR A 67 -149.58 58.11 43.08
CA TYR A 67 -150.78 58.90 42.83
C TYR A 67 -151.76 58.14 41.93
N CYS A 68 -153.02 58.09 42.31
CA CYS A 68 -154.09 57.51 41.51
C CYS A 68 -154.40 58.38 40.28
N LEU A 69 -154.60 57.75 39.12
CA LEU A 69 -154.86 58.42 37.84
C LEU A 69 -156.30 58.33 37.32
N ASN A 70 -157.23 57.64 38.00
CA ASN A 70 -158.65 57.61 37.60
C ASN A 70 -159.62 57.73 38.78
N THR A 71 -160.55 58.68 38.67
CA THR A 71 -161.52 58.95 39.73
C THR A 71 -162.67 57.94 39.75
N GLY A 72 -162.88 57.33 40.92
CA GLY A 72 -164.04 56.47 41.21
C GLY A 72 -163.88 54.98 40.85
N ALA A 73 -162.68 54.54 40.49
CA ALA A 73 -162.32 53.12 40.46
C ALA A 73 -161.89 52.63 41.86
N LEU A 74 -161.88 51.32 42.10
CA LEU A 74 -161.52 50.72 43.38
C LEU A 74 -160.00 50.76 43.65
N ASN A 75 -159.62 50.85 44.92
CA ASN A 75 -158.22 50.94 45.32
C ASN A 75 -157.43 49.65 44.99
N PRO A 76 -156.11 49.75 44.74
CA PRO A 76 -155.21 48.59 44.82
C PRO A 76 -155.26 47.94 46.21
N THR A 77 -155.06 46.61 46.26
CA THR A 77 -155.07 45.84 47.51
C THR A 77 -153.90 44.83 47.51
N GLY A 78 -152.67 45.32 47.29
CA GLY A 78 -151.49 44.48 47.13
C GLY A 78 -151.55 43.63 45.86
N GLN A 79 -151.73 44.27 44.69
CA GLN A 79 -151.61 43.59 43.41
C GLN A 79 -150.46 44.17 42.57
N ASP A 80 -149.82 43.31 41.76
CA ASP A 80 -148.64 43.63 40.94
C ASP A 80 -149.01 44.40 39.66
N TYR A 81 -148.58 45.65 39.58
CA TYR A 81 -148.62 46.48 38.38
C TYR A 81 -147.41 46.16 37.48
N THR A 82 -147.69 45.81 36.22
CA THR A 82 -146.67 45.35 35.25
C THR A 82 -146.73 46.04 33.90
N GLU A 83 -147.79 46.82 33.61
CA GLU A 83 -147.99 47.51 32.34
C GLU A 83 -147.79 49.02 32.53
N GLU A 84 -146.68 49.55 32.01
CA GLU A 84 -146.36 50.98 32.10
C GLU A 84 -147.15 51.80 31.07
N ILE A 85 -147.67 52.96 31.46
CA ILE A 85 -148.45 53.88 30.63
C ILE A 85 -147.86 55.31 30.67
N PRO A 86 -148.08 56.14 29.63
CA PRO A 86 -147.56 57.50 29.61
C PRO A 86 -148.15 58.39 30.71
N VAL A 87 -147.30 59.19 31.35
CA VAL A 87 -147.70 60.34 32.19
C VAL A 87 -147.95 61.54 31.29
N ASP A 88 -148.96 62.37 31.57
CA ASP A 88 -149.09 63.67 30.90
C ASP A 88 -148.15 64.71 31.52
N GLY A 89 -147.46 65.51 30.69
CA GLY A 89 -146.48 66.50 31.16
C GLY A 89 -147.03 67.62 32.08
N GLY A 90 -148.35 67.83 32.15
CA GLY A 90 -148.97 68.68 33.16
C GLY A 90 -149.08 68.01 34.52
N ILE A 91 -149.26 66.68 34.56
CA ILE A 91 -149.13 65.86 35.77
C ILE A 91 -147.66 65.83 36.22
N GLU A 92 -146.70 65.71 35.29
CA GLU A 92 -145.27 65.84 35.61
C GLU A 92 -144.94 67.23 36.18
N THR A 93 -145.49 68.31 35.60
CA THR A 93 -145.31 69.68 36.12
C THR A 93 -145.91 69.84 37.52
N ILE A 94 -147.08 69.26 37.78
CA ILE A 94 -147.67 69.20 39.12
C ILE A 94 -146.73 68.47 40.11
N ILE A 95 -145.98 67.46 39.66
CA ILE A 95 -145.02 66.73 40.49
C ILE A 95 -143.70 67.50 40.70
N TYR A 96 -143.24 68.30 39.73
CA TYR A 96 -142.05 69.18 39.90
C TYR A 96 -142.23 70.26 40.98
N TRP A 97 -143.46 70.76 41.16
CA TRP A 97 -143.80 71.72 42.21
C TRP A 97 -144.37 71.06 43.48
N GLY A 98 -145.07 69.93 43.32
CA GLY A 98 -145.78 69.20 44.35
C GLY A 98 -144.93 68.24 45.19
N TYR A 99 -145.61 67.35 45.93
CA TYR A 99 -144.94 66.34 46.75
C TYR A 99 -144.52 65.11 45.90
N PRO A 100 -143.30 64.56 46.05
CA PRO A 100 -142.31 64.81 47.11
C PRO A 100 -141.23 65.85 46.77
N ALA A 101 -141.28 66.52 45.62
CA ALA A 101 -140.25 67.49 45.20
C ALA A 101 -140.17 68.73 46.11
N LYS A 102 -141.30 69.10 46.72
CA LYS A 102 -141.38 69.98 47.89
C LYS A 102 -142.28 69.35 48.96
N ASP A 103 -142.07 69.73 50.21
CA ASP A 103 -142.84 69.24 51.36
C ASP A 103 -144.12 70.07 51.66
N GLY A 104 -144.28 71.23 51.01
CA GLY A 104 -145.41 72.15 51.24
C GLY A 104 -145.22 73.12 52.41
N SER A 105 -144.06 73.14 53.05
CA SER A 105 -143.73 74.07 54.15
C SER A 105 -143.85 75.54 53.74
N GLU A 106 -143.53 75.88 52.49
CA GLU A 106 -143.71 77.22 51.91
C GLU A 106 -145.18 77.70 51.88
N TRP A 107 -146.14 76.77 51.93
CA TRP A 107 -147.58 77.04 52.02
C TRP A 107 -148.14 76.94 53.45
N GLY A 108 -147.30 76.63 54.44
CA GLY A 108 -147.70 76.47 55.84
C GLY A 108 -148.61 75.25 56.11
N ILE A 109 -148.57 74.23 55.24
CA ILE A 109 -149.30 72.97 55.40
C ILE A 109 -148.33 71.80 55.62
N SER A 110 -148.86 70.66 56.09
CA SER A 110 -148.05 69.45 56.26
C SER A 110 -147.76 68.75 54.93
N ALA A 111 -146.67 67.96 54.87
CA ALA A 111 -146.36 67.09 53.72
C ALA A 111 -147.47 66.08 53.39
N ASP A 112 -148.23 65.63 54.40
CA ASP A 112 -149.38 64.74 54.19
C ASP A 112 -150.53 65.47 53.46
N GLU A 113 -150.79 66.72 53.85
CA GLU A 113 -151.73 67.61 53.15
C GLU A 113 -151.21 68.02 51.77
N TYR A 114 -149.90 68.27 51.58
CA TYR A 114 -149.38 68.67 50.28
C TYR A 114 -149.39 67.52 49.27
N ARG A 115 -149.12 66.29 49.70
CA ARG A 115 -149.40 65.08 48.90
C ARG A 115 -150.89 64.96 48.59
N TYR A 116 -151.78 65.22 49.55
CA TYR A 116 -153.23 65.19 49.31
C TYR A 116 -153.68 66.28 48.31
N CYS A 117 -153.16 67.51 48.44
CA CYS A 117 -153.33 68.58 47.45
C CYS A 117 -152.82 68.18 46.07
N THR A 118 -151.66 67.51 45.99
CA THR A 118 -151.08 67.01 44.75
C THR A 118 -152.00 65.96 44.11
N GLN A 119 -152.54 65.01 44.89
CA GLN A 119 -153.52 64.03 44.39
C GLN A 119 -154.80 64.67 43.86
N LEU A 120 -155.36 65.67 44.57
CA LEU A 120 -156.53 66.41 44.11
C LEU A 120 -156.23 67.30 42.90
N ALA A 121 -155.05 67.91 42.85
CA ALA A 121 -154.59 68.71 41.72
C ALA A 121 -154.44 67.84 40.46
N ILE A 122 -153.90 66.62 40.57
CA ILE A 122 -153.85 65.66 39.46
C ILE A 122 -155.25 65.37 38.92
N TRP A 123 -156.23 65.07 39.78
CA TRP A 123 -157.60 64.78 39.33
C TRP A 123 -158.39 66.00 38.82
N ALA A 124 -158.09 67.20 39.34
CA ALA A 124 -158.68 68.45 38.86
C ALA A 124 -158.06 68.88 37.53
N TYR A 125 -156.73 68.77 37.39
CA TYR A 125 -156.01 68.94 36.14
C TYR A 125 -156.51 67.98 35.06
N GLN A 126 -156.62 66.68 35.37
CA GLN A 126 -157.19 65.70 34.45
C GLN A 126 -158.63 66.03 34.02
N LYS A 127 -159.41 66.73 34.86
CA LYS A 127 -160.74 67.20 34.49
C LYS A 127 -160.68 68.37 33.51
N GLU A 128 -159.87 69.37 33.83
CA GLU A 128 -159.82 70.65 33.13
C GLU A 128 -159.04 70.55 31.81
N ALA A 129 -158.04 69.67 31.73
CA ALA A 129 -157.36 69.26 30.50
C ALA A 129 -158.14 68.19 29.69
N GLY A 130 -159.29 67.71 30.19
CA GLY A 130 -160.16 66.75 29.49
C GLY A 130 -159.62 65.32 29.39
N LEU A 131 -158.55 64.99 30.13
CA LEU A 131 -157.83 63.71 30.08
C LEU A 131 -158.61 62.55 30.73
N SER A 132 -159.37 62.81 31.80
CA SER A 132 -160.11 61.77 32.53
C SER A 132 -161.47 62.27 33.04
N ARG A 133 -162.26 61.39 33.67
CA ARG A 133 -163.51 61.81 34.33
C ARG A 133 -163.28 62.86 35.42
N GLY A 134 -162.10 62.79 36.07
CA GLY A 134 -161.53 63.77 36.99
C GLY A 134 -162.41 64.14 38.19
N ILE A 135 -162.04 65.23 38.87
CA ILE A 135 -162.90 65.96 39.81
C ILE A 135 -163.10 67.39 39.33
N ASP A 136 -164.29 67.93 39.55
CA ASP A 136 -164.54 69.36 39.38
C ASP A 136 -164.20 70.08 40.70
N ARG A 137 -163.09 70.84 40.74
CA ARG A 137 -162.62 71.50 41.97
C ARG A 137 -163.59 72.55 42.52
N THR A 138 -164.63 72.96 41.79
CA THR A 138 -165.71 73.81 42.32
C THR A 138 -166.73 73.06 43.17
N ARG A 139 -166.79 71.72 43.05
CA ARG A 139 -167.72 70.82 43.77
C ARG A 139 -167.11 70.17 45.02
N LEU A 140 -165.86 70.53 45.35
CA LEU A 140 -165.23 70.20 46.63
C LEU A 140 -165.90 70.98 47.77
N GLN A 141 -165.90 70.38 48.96
CA GLN A 141 -166.52 70.88 50.19
C GLN A 141 -165.65 70.49 51.39
N ASN A 142 -165.81 71.18 52.52
CA ASN A 142 -165.09 70.85 53.76
C ASN A 142 -165.34 69.38 54.15
N GLY A 143 -164.27 68.67 54.51
CA GLY A 143 -164.30 67.32 55.09
C GLY A 143 -163.73 67.34 56.50
N THR A 144 -162.72 66.51 56.77
CA THR A 144 -161.90 66.65 57.98
C THR A 144 -160.94 67.84 57.91
N VAL A 145 -160.62 68.31 56.70
CA VAL A 145 -159.84 69.53 56.43
C VAL A 145 -160.68 70.63 55.77
N SER A 146 -160.26 71.89 55.94
CA SER A 146 -160.94 73.05 55.35
C SER A 146 -160.54 73.25 53.90
N LEU A 147 -161.53 73.41 53.02
CA LEU A 147 -161.32 73.76 51.62
C LEU A 147 -160.55 75.09 51.50
N SER A 148 -160.78 76.05 52.40
CA SER A 148 -160.08 77.36 52.36
C SER A 148 -158.57 77.27 52.63
N ARG A 149 -158.08 76.24 53.32
CA ARG A 149 -156.64 76.01 53.54
C ARG A 149 -155.99 75.36 52.34
N LEU A 150 -156.64 74.36 51.76
CA LEU A 150 -156.04 73.53 50.71
C LEU A 150 -156.30 74.05 49.29
N LYS A 151 -157.41 74.77 49.05
CA LYS A 151 -157.76 75.25 47.70
C LYS A 151 -156.71 76.15 47.06
N PRO A 152 -156.08 77.14 47.73
CA PRO A 152 -155.02 77.94 47.10
C PRO A 152 -153.85 77.09 46.59
N VAL A 153 -153.53 76.00 47.31
CA VAL A 153 -152.43 75.10 47.02
C VAL A 153 -152.79 74.12 45.88
N ILE A 154 -154.01 73.59 45.88
CA ILE A 154 -154.56 72.82 44.75
C ILE A 154 -154.64 73.69 43.50
N ASP A 155 -155.07 74.95 43.62
CA ASP A 155 -155.19 75.88 42.51
C ASP A 155 -153.82 76.24 41.93
N PHE A 156 -152.82 76.56 42.77
CA PHE A 156 -151.43 76.76 42.35
C PHE A 156 -150.87 75.57 41.56
N LEU A 157 -151.03 74.34 42.08
CA LEU A 157 -150.55 73.13 41.40
C LEU A 157 -151.27 72.93 40.05
N VAL A 158 -152.60 73.07 40.01
CA VAL A 158 -153.36 72.97 38.75
C VAL A 158 -152.95 74.05 37.75
N GLU A 159 -152.69 75.29 38.19
CA GLU A 159 -152.22 76.38 37.33
C GLU A 159 -150.81 76.12 36.77
N LYS A 160 -149.87 75.63 37.59
CA LYS A 160 -148.56 75.17 37.09
C LYS A 160 -148.70 74.03 36.09
N GLY A 161 -149.57 73.06 36.35
CA GLY A 161 -149.88 71.94 35.44
C GLY A 161 -150.50 72.36 34.10
N LEU A 162 -151.42 73.34 34.13
CA LEU A 162 -152.04 73.93 32.93
C LEU A 162 -151.04 74.76 32.11
N ASN A 163 -150.17 75.53 32.78
CA ASN A 163 -149.19 76.40 32.13
C ASN A 163 -147.88 75.68 31.72
N LYS A 164 -147.62 74.48 32.26
CA LYS A 164 -146.37 73.69 32.09
C LYS A 164 -145.10 74.51 32.44
N GLU A 165 -145.18 75.26 33.52
CA GLU A 165 -144.15 76.20 34.00
C GLU A 165 -143.13 75.52 34.94
N LEU A 166 -141.83 75.72 34.72
CA LEU A 166 -140.74 75.04 35.44
C LEU A 166 -139.89 75.99 36.30
N PRO A 167 -139.33 75.51 37.44
CA PRO A 167 -138.42 76.28 38.31
C PRO A 167 -136.97 76.41 37.80
N THR A 168 -136.16 77.27 38.43
CA THR A 168 -134.78 77.57 38.03
C THR A 168 -133.77 76.56 38.58
N PHE A 169 -133.31 75.63 37.75
CA PHE A 169 -132.41 74.56 38.19
C PHE A 169 -130.93 74.99 38.42
N PHE A 170 -130.33 75.80 37.53
CA PHE A 170 -128.91 76.23 37.65
C PHE A 170 -128.55 77.39 36.70
N GLU A 171 -127.83 78.42 37.20
CA GLU A 171 -127.28 79.53 36.39
C GLU A 171 -125.89 80.01 36.93
N VAL A 172 -125.06 80.63 36.07
CA VAL A 172 -123.81 81.35 36.46
C VAL A 172 -123.64 82.62 35.62
N THR A 173 -123.23 83.73 36.25
CA THR A 173 -123.10 85.08 35.65
C THR A 173 -122.01 85.93 36.33
N PRO A 174 -121.31 86.88 35.65
CA PRO A 174 -121.35 87.21 34.23
C PRO A 174 -120.45 86.29 33.39
N SER A 175 -120.53 86.40 32.06
CA SER A 175 -119.91 85.42 31.14
C SER A 175 -118.65 85.89 30.41
N ASN A 176 -118.31 87.19 30.42
CA ASN A 176 -117.10 87.72 29.77
C ASN A 176 -116.50 88.81 30.66
N ILE A 177 -115.19 88.71 30.93
CA ILE A 177 -114.42 89.58 31.83
C ILE A 177 -113.08 89.91 31.17
N VAL A 178 -112.48 91.05 31.49
CA VAL A 178 -111.09 91.39 31.14
C VAL A 178 -110.30 91.50 32.44
N ALA A 179 -109.11 90.89 32.49
CA ALA A 179 -108.24 90.91 33.65
C ALA A 179 -107.21 92.03 33.56
N HIS A 180 -106.91 92.68 34.70
CA HIS A 180 -105.98 93.81 34.79
C HIS A 180 -104.82 93.50 35.74
N GLN A 181 -103.66 94.14 35.53
CA GLN A 181 -102.47 93.90 36.35
C GLN A 181 -102.68 94.35 37.79
N GLU A 182 -102.48 93.43 38.74
CA GLU A 182 -102.40 93.68 40.17
C GLU A 182 -101.22 92.86 40.74
N GLY A 183 -100.09 93.53 41.00
CA GLY A 183 -98.85 92.89 41.44
C GLY A 183 -98.30 91.88 40.42
N ASP A 184 -98.07 90.65 40.89
CA ASP A 184 -97.53 89.52 40.11
C ASP A 184 -98.60 88.75 39.30
N TYR A 185 -99.83 89.29 39.17
CA TYR A 185 -100.95 88.66 38.47
C TYR A 185 -101.76 89.65 37.62
N PHE A 186 -102.52 89.11 36.66
CA PHE A 186 -103.70 89.73 36.07
C PHE A 186 -104.97 89.16 36.74
N VAL A 187 -105.90 90.01 37.18
CA VAL A 187 -107.01 89.63 38.09
C VAL A 187 -108.39 89.93 37.49
N SER A 188 -109.36 89.03 37.71
CA SER A 188 -110.73 89.12 37.19
C SER A 188 -111.72 89.79 38.16
N GLU A 189 -112.79 90.33 37.61
CA GLU A 189 -114.01 90.65 38.36
C GLU A 189 -114.77 89.39 38.86
N PRO A 190 -115.69 89.52 39.83
CA PRO A 190 -116.43 88.40 40.40
C PRO A 190 -117.44 87.69 39.48
N ILE A 191 -117.61 86.38 39.72
CA ILE A 191 -118.53 85.47 39.02
C ILE A 191 -119.42 84.77 40.08
N LYS A 192 -120.73 84.65 39.83
CA LYS A 192 -121.76 84.18 40.80
C LYS A 192 -122.64 83.05 40.23
N ILE A 193 -122.97 82.06 41.07
CA ILE A 193 -123.88 80.93 40.78
C ILE A 193 -125.31 81.25 41.27
N LYS A 194 -126.38 80.65 40.72
CA LYS A 194 -127.78 80.75 41.21
C LYS A 194 -128.60 79.46 41.02
N SER A 195 -129.63 79.25 41.85
CA SER A 195 -130.69 78.23 41.69
C SER A 195 -131.86 78.45 42.66
N ASP A 196 -133.04 77.91 42.32
CA ASP A 196 -134.22 77.77 43.19
C ASP A 196 -134.19 76.47 44.04
N TYR A 197 -133.27 75.54 43.74
CA TYR A 197 -133.03 74.32 44.53
C TYR A 197 -131.74 74.48 45.33
N GLU A 198 -131.73 74.02 46.59
CA GLU A 198 -130.51 73.97 47.39
C GLU A 198 -129.57 72.87 46.87
N PHE A 199 -128.31 73.22 46.63
CA PHE A 199 -127.23 72.26 46.37
C PHE A 199 -125.91 72.73 46.97
N LYS A 200 -124.98 71.80 47.10
CA LYS A 200 -123.65 72.02 47.67
C LYS A 200 -122.56 71.59 46.67
N ASP A 201 -121.33 72.04 46.92
CA ASP A 201 -120.11 71.59 46.23
C ASP A 201 -120.10 71.76 44.69
N ALA A 202 -120.75 72.79 44.17
CA ALA A 202 -120.65 73.16 42.76
C ALA A 202 -119.21 73.55 42.41
N LYS A 203 -118.58 72.77 41.53
CA LYS A 203 -117.16 72.78 41.25
C LYS A 203 -116.82 73.67 40.04
N VAL A 204 -115.90 74.60 40.25
CA VAL A 204 -115.34 75.52 39.26
C VAL A 204 -114.04 74.92 38.70
N THR A 205 -113.82 75.05 37.39
CA THR A 205 -112.61 74.58 36.70
C THR A 205 -112.17 75.54 35.61
N ILE A 206 -110.86 75.66 35.39
CA ILE A 206 -110.28 76.44 34.29
C ILE A 206 -110.04 75.52 33.08
N LYS A 207 -110.33 76.01 31.87
CA LYS A 207 -109.90 75.42 30.59
C LYS A 207 -109.23 76.49 29.72
N SER A 208 -108.06 76.19 29.18
CA SER A 208 -107.48 76.92 28.05
C SER A 208 -107.13 75.93 26.94
N SER A 209 -107.53 76.25 25.72
CA SER A 209 -107.25 75.46 24.52
C SER A 209 -106.07 76.00 23.71
N SER A 210 -105.67 77.24 23.95
CA SER A 210 -104.50 77.91 23.34
C SER A 210 -103.20 77.59 24.07
N ASN A 211 -103.22 77.60 25.41
CA ASN A 211 -102.10 77.18 26.25
C ASN A 211 -102.60 76.28 27.40
N PRO A 212 -102.60 74.95 27.24
CA PRO A 212 -103.15 74.02 28.23
C PRO A 212 -102.47 74.04 29.62
N GLY A 213 -101.26 74.59 29.75
CA GLY A 213 -100.53 74.68 31.02
C GLY A 213 -101.07 75.79 31.95
N LEU A 214 -101.75 76.80 31.42
CA LEU A 214 -102.31 77.90 32.23
C LEU A 214 -103.29 77.41 33.30
N LYS A 215 -104.06 76.35 33.01
CA LYS A 215 -105.08 75.80 33.92
C LYS A 215 -104.52 75.36 35.29
N ASP A 216 -103.24 74.99 35.35
CA ASP A 216 -102.58 74.41 36.53
C ASP A 216 -101.86 75.48 37.37
N ILE A 217 -101.77 76.72 36.88
CA ILE A 217 -101.12 77.88 37.55
C ILE A 217 -102.05 79.08 37.75
N VAL A 218 -103.17 79.14 37.03
CA VAL A 218 -104.27 80.09 37.27
C VAL A 218 -105.01 79.71 38.55
N LYS A 219 -105.20 80.69 39.45
CA LYS A 219 -105.81 80.47 40.76
C LYS A 219 -107.26 80.94 40.78
N ILE A 220 -108.16 80.12 41.34
CA ILE A 220 -109.55 80.50 41.64
C ILE A 220 -109.62 80.80 43.13
N LYS A 221 -110.13 81.98 43.49
CA LYS A 221 -110.27 82.45 44.87
C LYS A 221 -111.70 82.92 45.12
N ASP A 222 -112.17 82.78 46.35
CA ASP A 222 -113.47 83.33 46.73
C ASP A 222 -113.40 84.87 46.94
N MET A 223 -114.46 85.44 47.50
CA MET A 223 -114.59 86.89 47.68
C MET A 223 -113.77 87.45 48.85
N ASP A 224 -113.41 86.60 49.83
CA ASP A 224 -112.57 86.95 50.98
C ASP A 224 -111.08 86.73 50.68
N GLY A 225 -110.77 85.93 49.65
CA GLY A 225 -109.46 85.78 49.03
C GLY A 225 -108.87 84.39 49.15
N ASP A 226 -109.58 83.43 49.74
CA ASP A 226 -109.12 82.06 49.96
C ASP A 226 -109.25 81.21 48.69
N GLU A 227 -108.27 80.33 48.47
CA GLU A 227 -108.12 79.60 47.21
C GLU A 227 -108.93 78.30 47.22
N ARG A 228 -110.21 78.40 46.82
CA ARG A 228 -111.15 77.26 46.71
C ARG A 228 -111.88 77.20 45.38
N ASN A 229 -112.27 75.99 44.98
CA ASN A 229 -112.93 75.71 43.71
C ASN A 229 -114.28 74.96 43.84
N THR A 230 -114.87 74.93 45.04
CA THR A 230 -116.23 74.42 45.29
C THR A 230 -117.08 75.43 46.06
N TYR A 231 -118.34 75.56 45.65
CA TYR A 231 -119.26 76.63 46.06
C TYR A 231 -120.70 76.11 46.16
N ASN A 232 -121.49 76.63 47.09
CA ASN A 232 -122.89 76.27 47.24
C ASN A 232 -123.79 77.05 46.28
N SER A 233 -125.06 76.63 46.16
CA SER A 233 -126.09 77.42 45.45
C SER A 233 -126.12 78.86 45.98
N ASN A 234 -125.94 79.84 45.08
CA ASN A 234 -125.92 81.29 45.34
C ASN A 234 -124.58 81.94 45.83
N GLU A 235 -123.44 81.25 45.83
CA GLU A 235 -122.10 81.85 46.12
C GLU A 235 -121.37 82.50 44.90
N SER A 236 -120.21 83.16 45.13
CA SER A 236 -119.39 83.89 44.13
C SER A 236 -117.86 83.73 44.30
N PHE A 237 -117.07 83.96 43.23
CA PHE A 237 -115.59 83.81 43.18
C PHE A 237 -114.89 84.72 42.13
N ARG A 238 -113.54 84.77 42.13
CA ARG A 238 -112.62 85.47 41.19
C ARG A 238 -111.53 84.54 40.63
N VAL A 239 -110.82 85.00 39.59
CA VAL A 239 -109.72 84.29 38.90
C VAL A 239 -108.46 85.16 38.76
N TYR A 240 -107.28 84.55 38.97
CA TYR A 240 -105.96 85.20 38.99
C TYR A 240 -104.99 84.47 38.04
N ILE A 241 -104.36 85.20 37.11
CA ILE A 241 -103.46 84.67 36.04
C ILE A 241 -102.04 85.25 36.24
N PRO A 242 -100.93 84.48 36.16
CA PRO A 242 -99.58 85.01 36.39
C PRO A 242 -99.15 86.13 35.42
N ILE A 243 -98.36 87.11 35.90
CA ILE A 243 -97.97 88.30 35.12
C ILE A 243 -97.01 88.03 33.96
N ASP A 244 -96.26 86.92 33.97
CA ASP A 244 -95.40 86.52 32.86
C ASP A 244 -96.12 85.68 31.78
N ALA A 245 -97.43 85.50 31.90
CA ALA A 245 -98.26 84.89 30.87
C ALA A 245 -98.40 85.82 29.64
N GLU A 246 -98.09 85.28 28.45
CA GLU A 246 -98.28 85.97 27.17
C GLU A 246 -99.75 86.38 26.96
N THR A 247 -99.95 87.46 26.17
CA THR A 247 -101.25 88.02 25.78
C THR A 247 -102.23 86.93 25.32
N GLY A 248 -103.35 86.74 26.03
CA GLY A 248 -104.27 85.64 25.73
C GLY A 248 -105.57 85.68 26.53
N ASP A 249 -106.31 84.56 26.46
CA ASP A 249 -107.58 84.33 27.16
C ASP A 249 -107.72 82.90 27.72
N ILE A 250 -108.63 82.74 28.68
CA ILE A 250 -109.00 81.47 29.32
C ILE A 250 -110.52 81.36 29.48
N LYS A 251 -111.01 80.13 29.63
CA LYS A 251 -112.41 79.83 29.99
C LYS A 251 -112.52 79.22 31.39
N VAL A 252 -113.66 79.48 32.03
CA VAL A 252 -114.05 79.03 33.35
C VAL A 252 -115.40 78.33 33.24
N ASP A 253 -115.49 77.13 33.79
CA ASP A 253 -116.65 76.26 33.69
C ASP A 253 -117.07 75.74 35.08
N VAL A 254 -118.38 75.67 35.35
CA VAL A 254 -118.93 75.39 36.68
C VAL A 254 -119.98 74.28 36.64
N LYS A 255 -119.84 73.27 37.52
CA LYS A 255 -120.66 72.05 37.55
C LYS A 255 -121.28 71.77 38.92
N ALA A 256 -122.56 71.43 38.97
CA ALA A 256 -123.28 71.09 40.20
C ALA A 256 -124.11 69.81 40.03
N THR A 257 -124.68 69.30 41.11
CA THR A 257 -125.66 68.20 41.09
C THR A 257 -126.91 68.61 41.88
N VAL A 258 -128.10 68.38 41.32
CA VAL A 258 -129.39 68.86 41.84
C VAL A 258 -130.39 67.71 41.87
N GLU A 259 -131.17 67.57 42.95
CA GLU A 259 -132.14 66.48 43.11
C GLU A 259 -133.52 66.87 42.59
N LEU A 260 -134.06 66.09 41.64
CA LEU A 260 -135.30 66.39 40.91
C LEU A 260 -136.20 65.14 40.81
N PRO A 261 -137.54 65.29 40.81
CA PRO A 261 -138.46 64.16 40.70
C PRO A 261 -138.54 63.58 39.28
N ALA A 262 -138.98 62.33 39.20
CA ALA A 262 -139.43 61.65 37.98
C ALA A 262 -140.63 60.75 38.31
N SER A 263 -141.54 60.55 37.35
CA SER A 263 -142.77 59.76 37.53
C SER A 263 -142.93 58.68 36.47
N LEU A 264 -143.43 57.51 36.88
CA LEU A 264 -143.75 56.36 36.04
C LEU A 264 -145.19 55.92 36.34
N ALA A 265 -146.06 55.85 35.32
CA ALA A 265 -147.44 55.42 35.50
C ALA A 265 -147.66 53.98 35.05
N TYR A 266 -148.59 53.28 35.70
CA TYR A 266 -148.93 51.89 35.41
C TYR A 266 -150.43 51.66 35.34
N ALA A 267 -150.87 50.90 34.33
CA ALA A 267 -152.25 50.45 34.18
C ALA A 267 -152.59 49.32 35.17
N THR A 268 -153.85 49.26 35.60
CA THR A 268 -154.30 48.22 36.52
C THR A 268 -154.43 46.84 35.85
N PRO A 269 -153.88 45.76 36.44
CA PRO A 269 -154.13 44.39 35.97
C PRO A 269 -155.53 43.89 36.35
N VAL A 270 -156.28 44.61 37.20
CA VAL A 270 -157.59 44.21 37.72
C VAL A 270 -158.66 45.19 37.24
N ALA A 271 -159.54 44.73 36.36
CA ALA A 271 -160.63 45.53 35.83
C ALA A 271 -161.49 46.18 36.93
N GLY A 272 -161.68 47.50 36.85
CA GLY A 272 -162.43 48.28 37.84
C GLY A 272 -161.60 48.81 39.02
N LYS A 273 -160.29 48.56 39.06
CA LYS A 273 -159.35 49.24 39.95
C LYS A 273 -158.67 50.45 39.28
N GLN A 274 -157.81 51.14 40.04
CA GLN A 274 -157.14 52.38 39.65
C GLN A 274 -155.78 52.13 38.97
N ASP A 275 -155.45 52.95 37.97
CA ASP A 275 -154.12 53.15 37.41
C ASP A 275 -153.31 54.11 38.30
N MET A 276 -151.99 53.94 38.37
CA MET A 276 -151.14 54.52 39.42
C MET A 276 -149.83 55.12 38.88
N ALA A 277 -149.52 56.36 39.24
CA ALA A 277 -148.23 57.03 39.00
C ALA A 277 -147.31 56.93 40.22
N LEU A 278 -146.26 56.13 40.14
CA LEU A 278 -145.14 56.04 41.08
C LEU A 278 -144.20 57.23 40.89
N VAL A 279 -143.72 57.84 41.98
CA VAL A 279 -142.81 59.00 41.96
C VAL A 279 -141.49 58.69 42.69
N ASP A 280 -140.39 59.15 42.10
CA ASP A 280 -139.00 58.78 42.38
C ASP A 280 -138.13 60.06 42.38
N LEU A 281 -137.18 60.23 43.31
CA LEU A 281 -136.27 61.39 43.34
C LEU A 281 -134.91 61.01 42.75
N ARG A 282 -134.33 61.89 41.92
CA ARG A 282 -133.13 61.59 41.09
C ARG A 282 -132.19 62.79 40.98
N TYR A 283 -130.91 62.53 41.26
CA TYR A 283 -129.83 63.51 41.06
C TYR A 283 -129.53 63.73 39.57
N GLN A 284 -129.55 64.99 39.12
CA GLN A 284 -129.15 65.42 37.78
C GLN A 284 -127.92 66.33 37.84
N ASN A 285 -127.00 66.17 36.87
CA ASN A 285 -125.77 66.96 36.80
C ASN A 285 -125.96 68.21 35.93
N MET A 286 -125.78 69.38 36.53
CA MET A 286 -125.88 70.68 35.89
C MET A 286 -124.49 71.23 35.53
N ASN A 287 -124.38 71.96 34.43
CA ASN A 287 -123.11 72.51 33.96
C ASN A 287 -123.31 73.86 33.25
N LYS A 288 -122.37 74.79 33.45
CA LYS A 288 -122.23 76.01 32.67
C LYS A 288 -120.78 76.12 32.20
N ASP A 289 -120.53 75.75 30.95
CA ASP A 289 -119.26 76.03 30.27
C ASP A 289 -119.29 77.42 29.58
N ASN A 290 -118.13 78.03 29.35
CA ASN A 290 -117.88 79.30 28.63
C ASN A 290 -118.13 80.62 29.41
N VAL A 291 -117.55 80.78 30.60
CA VAL A 291 -117.21 82.13 31.13
C VAL A 291 -115.78 82.49 30.70
N THR A 292 -115.51 83.66 30.11
CA THR A 292 -114.21 83.97 29.45
C THR A 292 -113.46 85.14 30.12
N VAL A 293 -112.11 85.08 30.21
CA VAL A 293 -111.23 86.09 30.85
C VAL A 293 -109.93 86.33 30.03
N SER A 294 -109.46 87.58 29.84
CA SER A 294 -108.30 87.92 28.95
C SER A 294 -107.35 89.06 29.41
N TRP A 295 -106.09 89.14 28.91
CA TRP A 295 -105.00 90.08 29.36
C TRP A 295 -103.87 90.36 28.29
N THR A 296 -102.73 91.01 28.62
CA THR A 296 -101.62 91.41 27.68
C THR A 296 -100.20 91.55 28.33
N GLY A 297 -99.08 91.18 27.65
CA GLY A 297 -97.69 91.03 28.22
C GLY A 297 -96.50 91.92 27.69
N LEU A 298 -95.22 91.56 28.03
CA LEU A 298 -93.98 92.42 28.00
C LEU A 298 -92.68 91.78 27.37
N ASN A 299 -91.59 92.55 27.09
CA ASN A 299 -90.31 92.14 26.37
C ASN A 299 -89.05 91.90 27.26
N GLY A 300 -87.93 91.31 26.74
CA GLY A 300 -86.70 90.94 27.50
C GLY A 300 -85.33 91.06 26.77
N ALA A 301 -84.30 90.28 27.18
CA ALA A 301 -82.92 90.33 26.64
C ALA A 301 -82.11 89.00 26.81
N ILE A 302 -80.89 88.92 26.26
CA ILE A 302 -79.96 87.75 26.32
C ILE A 302 -78.52 88.16 26.72
N GLU A 303 -77.87 87.36 27.58
CA GLU A 303 -76.41 87.32 27.74
C GLU A 303 -75.89 85.93 27.33
N LEU A 304 -74.70 85.83 26.74
CA LEU A 304 -74.04 84.59 26.36
C LEU A 304 -72.63 84.53 26.97
N VAL A 305 -72.32 83.44 27.67
CA VAL A 305 -70.96 83.12 28.14
C VAL A 305 -70.36 82.04 27.23
N LYS A 306 -69.11 82.26 26.77
CA LYS A 306 -68.38 81.33 25.91
C LYS A 306 -67.13 80.78 26.61
N LYS A 307 -67.07 79.45 26.71
CA LYS A 307 -65.99 78.71 27.38
C LYS A 307 -65.52 77.48 26.59
N GLY A 308 -64.37 76.93 26.94
CA GLY A 308 -63.89 75.62 26.50
C GLY A 308 -64.44 74.49 27.37
N ASP A 309 -64.26 73.25 26.93
CA ASP A 309 -64.58 72.04 27.70
C ASP A 309 -63.69 71.82 28.93
N ASP A 310 -62.60 72.58 29.04
CA ASP A 310 -61.78 72.74 30.24
C ASP A 310 -62.29 73.82 31.23
N GLY A 311 -63.34 74.56 30.85
CA GLY A 311 -63.92 75.66 31.62
C GLY A 311 -63.23 77.03 31.43
N SER A 312 -62.19 77.13 30.58
CA SER A 312 -61.54 78.41 30.27
C SER A 312 -62.46 79.35 29.50
N LEU A 313 -62.42 80.66 29.77
CA LEU A 313 -63.21 81.66 29.02
C LEU A 313 -62.56 81.97 27.67
N LEU A 314 -63.32 81.87 26.58
CA LEU A 314 -62.77 81.96 25.23
C LEU A 314 -63.10 83.28 24.52
N THR A 315 -62.06 84.02 24.13
CA THR A 315 -62.13 85.24 23.33
C THR A 315 -61.98 84.93 21.83
N GLY A 316 -62.74 85.65 20.99
CA GLY A 316 -62.60 85.62 19.52
C GLY A 316 -63.60 84.75 18.77
N ALA A 317 -64.54 84.10 19.47
CA ALA A 317 -65.60 83.31 18.86
C ALA A 317 -66.76 84.18 18.38
N LYS A 318 -67.44 83.82 17.28
CA LYS A 318 -68.46 84.68 16.61
C LYS A 318 -69.86 84.05 16.65
N PHE A 319 -70.85 84.80 17.13
CA PHE A 319 -72.19 84.30 17.47
C PHE A 319 -73.31 85.05 16.74
N VAL A 320 -74.07 84.29 15.96
CA VAL A 320 -75.31 84.68 15.31
C VAL A 320 -76.47 84.26 16.21
N LEU A 321 -77.25 85.20 16.75
CA LEU A 321 -78.63 84.84 17.13
C LEU A 321 -79.44 84.58 15.85
N LYS A 322 -80.39 83.65 15.89
CA LYS A 322 -81.48 83.53 14.89
C LYS A 322 -82.84 83.55 15.57
N ASN A 323 -83.88 84.03 14.88
CA ASN A 323 -85.27 83.85 15.34
C ASN A 323 -85.88 82.55 14.80
N LYS A 324 -87.15 82.30 15.12
CA LYS A 324 -87.93 81.10 14.79
C LYS A 324 -87.87 80.70 13.30
N GLU A 325 -87.87 81.68 12.39
CA GLU A 325 -87.84 81.48 10.94
C GLU A 325 -86.43 81.37 10.35
N GLY A 326 -85.38 81.39 11.18
CA GLY A 326 -83.97 81.30 10.76
C GLY A 326 -83.33 82.62 10.32
N ASN A 327 -84.07 83.73 10.36
CA ASN A 327 -83.55 85.06 10.02
C ASN A 327 -82.54 85.57 11.07
N GLN A 328 -81.50 86.24 10.60
CA GLN A 328 -80.49 86.92 11.43
C GLN A 328 -81.08 88.20 12.05
N ILE A 329 -80.93 88.34 13.37
CA ILE A 329 -81.45 89.50 14.14
C ILE A 329 -80.30 90.33 14.73
N ALA A 330 -79.26 89.65 15.23
CA ALA A 330 -78.05 90.27 15.78
C ALA A 330 -76.86 89.30 15.69
N GLU A 331 -75.65 89.87 15.69
CA GLU A 331 -74.38 89.15 15.61
C GLU A 331 -73.35 89.84 16.52
N ALA A 332 -72.55 89.08 17.28
CA ALA A 332 -71.51 89.62 18.15
C ALA A 332 -70.35 88.62 18.36
N THR A 333 -69.17 89.10 18.74
CA THR A 333 -67.97 88.29 18.98
C THR A 333 -67.64 88.26 20.48
N SER A 334 -67.19 87.12 21.02
CA SER A 334 -66.84 87.02 22.44
C SER A 334 -65.56 87.78 22.77
N GLU A 335 -65.64 88.65 23.77
CA GLU A 335 -64.50 89.27 24.43
C GLU A 335 -64.48 88.84 25.90
N ASN A 336 -63.35 88.33 26.37
CA ASN A 336 -63.20 87.70 27.69
C ASN A 336 -64.28 86.62 27.98
N GLY A 337 -64.72 85.91 26.94
CA GLY A 337 -65.76 84.87 27.03
C GLY A 337 -67.18 85.39 27.25
N ARG A 338 -67.53 86.63 26.89
CA ARG A 338 -68.93 87.15 26.98
C ARG A 338 -69.43 87.88 25.74
N VAL A 339 -70.75 87.85 25.55
CA VAL A 339 -71.56 88.51 24.50
C VAL A 339 -72.93 88.91 25.09
N VAL A 340 -73.56 89.99 24.62
CA VAL A 340 -74.89 90.45 25.09
C VAL A 340 -75.76 90.93 23.92
N PHE A 341 -77.07 90.63 23.96
CA PHE A 341 -78.08 91.08 23.00
C PHE A 341 -79.31 91.66 23.73
N ASN A 342 -79.67 92.92 23.46
CA ASN A 342 -80.71 93.67 24.20
C ASN A 342 -81.99 93.91 23.37
N ASP A 343 -83.07 94.31 24.06
CA ASP A 343 -84.40 94.62 23.50
C ASP A 343 -85.00 93.51 22.59
N ILE A 344 -84.86 92.26 23.05
CA ILE A 344 -85.34 91.07 22.35
C ILE A 344 -86.79 90.77 22.79
N LYS A 345 -87.67 90.47 21.83
CA LYS A 345 -89.06 90.07 22.13
C LYS A 345 -89.07 88.70 22.83
N PRO A 346 -90.11 88.38 23.63
CA PRO A 346 -90.26 87.03 24.17
C PRO A 346 -90.46 86.03 23.03
N GLY A 347 -90.02 84.79 23.27
CA GLY A 347 -90.15 83.69 22.32
C GLY A 347 -88.83 82.97 22.08
N GLU A 348 -88.81 82.14 21.05
CA GLU A 348 -87.70 81.24 20.76
C GLU A 348 -86.68 81.86 19.79
N TYR A 349 -85.43 81.80 20.22
CA TYR A 349 -84.24 82.19 19.50
C TYR A 349 -83.25 81.02 19.49
N ILE A 350 -82.26 81.09 18.61
CA ILE A 350 -81.12 80.17 18.53
C ILE A 350 -79.84 81.00 18.64
N ILE A 351 -78.73 80.41 19.08
CA ILE A 351 -77.40 80.99 19.03
C ILE A 351 -76.48 80.03 18.25
N GLU A 352 -76.20 80.36 16.99
CA GLU A 352 -75.25 79.65 16.13
C GLU A 352 -73.87 80.29 16.24
N GLU A 353 -72.84 79.47 16.46
CA GLU A 353 -71.46 79.91 16.28
C GLU A 353 -71.04 79.76 14.82
N VAL A 354 -70.41 80.79 14.25
CA VAL A 354 -69.95 80.80 12.86
C VAL A 354 -68.43 80.80 12.71
N GLU A 355 -67.68 81.03 13.80
CA GLU A 355 -66.22 80.93 13.84
C GLU A 355 -65.78 80.66 15.28
N ALA A 356 -65.15 79.51 15.53
CA ALA A 356 -64.62 79.14 16.84
C ALA A 356 -63.17 79.63 17.03
N PRO A 357 -62.67 79.71 18.27
CA PRO A 357 -61.30 80.09 18.58
C PRO A 357 -60.29 79.05 18.08
N LEU A 358 -59.05 79.49 17.85
CA LEU A 358 -57.98 78.60 17.37
C LEU A 358 -57.72 77.47 18.38
N GLY A 359 -57.82 76.22 17.90
CA GLY A 359 -57.65 75.02 18.73
C GLY A 359 -58.94 74.44 19.32
N TYR A 360 -60.10 74.97 18.93
CA TYR A 360 -61.42 74.53 19.39
C TYR A 360 -62.33 74.15 18.21
N LEU A 361 -63.31 73.26 18.46
CA LEU A 361 -64.37 72.96 17.50
C LEU A 361 -65.51 73.96 17.60
N ILE A 362 -66.09 74.34 16.45
CA ILE A 362 -67.36 75.06 16.38
C ILE A 362 -68.46 74.21 17.03
N THR A 363 -69.14 74.78 18.01
CA THR A 363 -70.17 74.09 18.76
C THR A 363 -71.55 74.22 18.11
N ASN A 364 -72.45 73.28 18.41
CA ASN A 364 -73.78 73.24 17.78
C ASN A 364 -74.64 74.44 18.23
N PRO A 365 -75.56 74.94 17.39
CA PRO A 365 -76.41 76.07 17.75
C PRO A 365 -77.31 75.78 18.98
N VAL A 366 -77.35 76.72 19.92
CA VAL A 366 -78.07 76.59 21.20
C VAL A 366 -79.42 77.30 21.13
N ASN A 367 -80.52 76.59 21.35
CA ASN A 367 -81.85 77.21 21.46
C ASN A 367 -81.98 77.95 22.81
N ILE A 368 -82.48 79.19 22.79
CA ILE A 368 -82.72 80.03 23.97
C ILE A 368 -84.10 80.70 23.88
N THR A 369 -84.87 80.62 24.96
CA THR A 369 -86.20 81.25 25.06
C THR A 369 -86.10 82.55 25.86
N VAL A 370 -86.28 83.70 25.19
CA VAL A 370 -86.32 85.01 25.86
C VAL A 370 -87.63 85.14 26.63
N LYS A 371 -87.55 85.61 27.87
CA LYS A 371 -88.70 85.78 28.77
C LYS A 371 -89.03 87.26 29.00
N PRO A 372 -90.31 87.60 29.27
CA PRO A 372 -90.71 88.94 29.66
C PRO A 372 -89.89 89.52 30.81
N ASN A 373 -89.44 90.77 30.61
CA ASN A 373 -88.72 91.64 31.54
C ASN A 373 -87.47 91.02 32.22
N LYS A 374 -86.76 90.11 31.53
CA LYS A 374 -85.59 89.39 32.08
C LYS A 374 -84.45 89.29 31.06
N VAL A 375 -83.21 89.35 31.57
CA VAL A 375 -82.01 88.91 30.84
C VAL A 375 -81.93 87.39 30.93
N THR A 376 -81.73 86.72 29.80
CA THR A 376 -81.68 85.26 29.69
C THR A 376 -80.25 84.83 29.39
N THR A 377 -79.62 84.06 30.27
CA THR A 377 -78.23 83.62 30.09
C THR A 377 -78.13 82.31 29.30
N ALA A 378 -77.41 82.32 28.19
CA ALA A 378 -76.91 81.14 27.51
C ALA A 378 -75.46 80.85 27.93
N GLU A 379 -75.06 79.58 27.89
CA GLU A 379 -73.66 79.18 27.82
C GLU A 379 -73.43 78.39 26.54
N MET A 380 -72.33 78.67 25.85
CA MET A 380 -71.82 77.83 24.75
C MET A 380 -70.44 77.31 25.13
N VAL A 381 -70.20 76.04 24.81
CA VAL A 381 -68.98 75.31 25.16
C VAL A 381 -68.39 74.70 23.90
N ASP A 382 -67.14 75.03 23.61
CA ASP A 382 -66.40 74.33 22.56
C ASP A 382 -65.64 73.16 23.15
N THR A 383 -65.72 72.03 22.47
CA THR A 383 -64.76 70.95 22.71
C THR A 383 -63.42 71.35 22.12
N GLN A 384 -62.39 71.40 22.95
CA GLN A 384 -61.01 71.57 22.49
C GLN A 384 -60.67 70.51 21.45
N ILE A 385 -59.98 70.90 20.38
CA ILE A 385 -59.44 69.95 19.41
C ILE A 385 -58.45 69.07 20.18
N LYS A 386 -58.80 67.79 20.32
CA LYS A 386 -58.01 66.77 21.02
C LYS A 386 -57.81 65.62 20.06
N GLY A 387 -56.59 65.14 19.94
CA GLY A 387 -56.21 64.06 19.04
C GLY A 387 -55.34 63.05 19.77
N ARG A 388 -54.94 62.00 19.07
CA ARG A 388 -54.08 60.95 19.64
C ARG A 388 -53.18 60.37 18.56
N VAL A 389 -52.15 59.67 19.00
CA VAL A 389 -51.21 58.96 18.12
C VAL A 389 -51.50 57.47 18.22
N GLU A 390 -51.61 56.78 17.08
CA GLU A 390 -51.46 55.32 17.07
C GLU A 390 -50.09 54.98 16.51
N ILE A 391 -49.23 54.42 17.36
CA ILE A 391 -47.90 53.96 16.97
C ILE A 391 -48.03 52.48 16.61
N THR A 392 -47.81 52.15 15.33
CA THR A 392 -47.65 50.78 14.86
C THR A 392 -46.15 50.47 14.79
N LYS A 393 -45.67 49.72 15.78
CA LYS A 393 -44.28 49.27 15.89
C LYS A 393 -44.09 47.96 15.13
N ILE A 394 -43.16 47.97 14.18
CA ILE A 394 -42.83 46.81 13.35
C ILE A 394 -41.34 46.46 13.38
N ASP A 395 -41.03 45.24 12.98
CA ASP A 395 -39.70 44.81 12.51
C ASP A 395 -39.40 45.48 11.16
N GLU A 396 -38.15 45.89 10.94
CA GLU A 396 -37.72 46.61 9.73
C GLU A 396 -37.52 45.72 8.49
N GLU A 397 -37.33 44.42 8.66
CA GLU A 397 -37.14 43.44 7.58
C GLU A 397 -38.42 42.63 7.31
N THR A 398 -39.12 42.14 8.34
CA THR A 398 -40.33 41.30 8.17
C THR A 398 -41.63 42.11 8.12
N GLY A 399 -41.65 43.31 8.70
CA GLY A 399 -42.87 44.11 8.89
C GLY A 399 -43.81 43.57 9.97
N GLU A 400 -43.41 42.53 10.71
CA GLU A 400 -44.22 41.95 11.79
C GLU A 400 -44.32 42.89 13.00
N PRO A 401 -45.44 42.87 13.75
CA PRO A 401 -45.64 43.71 14.92
C PRO A 401 -44.67 43.39 16.07
N ILE A 402 -44.13 44.41 16.77
CA ILE A 402 -43.29 44.22 17.96
C ILE A 402 -43.90 44.85 19.23
N SER A 403 -44.08 44.03 20.26
CA SER A 403 -44.49 44.43 21.60
C SER A 403 -43.34 44.94 22.47
N GLY A 404 -43.64 45.68 23.53
CA GLY A 404 -42.67 46.10 24.55
C GLY A 404 -41.76 47.28 24.16
N ALA A 405 -42.06 48.01 23.09
CA ALA A 405 -41.33 49.23 22.72
C ALA A 405 -41.83 50.42 23.54
N GLU A 406 -40.94 51.12 24.24
CA GLU A 406 -41.28 52.25 25.10
C GLU A 406 -41.06 53.59 24.37
N PHE A 407 -42.15 54.25 24.02
CA PHE A 407 -42.16 55.59 23.45
C PHE A 407 -42.47 56.64 24.52
N GLU A 408 -41.99 57.86 24.29
CA GLU A 408 -42.54 59.05 24.96
C GLU A 408 -43.07 60.05 23.92
N MET A 409 -44.14 60.75 24.28
CA MET A 409 -44.58 61.95 23.59
C MET A 409 -44.26 63.17 24.45
N VAL A 410 -43.58 64.15 23.85
CA VAL A 410 -43.24 65.44 24.48
C VAL A 410 -43.91 66.59 23.73
N LYS A 411 -44.16 67.73 24.39
CA LYS A 411 -44.52 68.97 23.69
C LYS A 411 -43.30 69.51 22.92
N ALA A 412 -43.52 70.01 21.70
CA ALA A 412 -42.44 70.44 20.81
C ALA A 412 -41.80 71.80 21.15
N ASP A 413 -42.36 72.55 22.11
CA ASP A 413 -41.92 73.89 22.52
C ASP A 413 -41.02 73.87 23.77
N ASN A 414 -41.30 72.99 24.74
CA ASN A 414 -40.59 72.90 26.02
C ASN A 414 -39.99 71.50 26.33
N ASN A 415 -40.21 70.49 25.49
CA ASN A 415 -39.80 69.08 25.68
C ASN A 415 -40.34 68.43 26.98
N GLU A 416 -41.48 68.89 27.49
CA GLU A 416 -42.21 68.28 28.61
C GLU A 416 -42.87 66.97 28.15
N VAL A 417 -42.59 65.86 28.85
CA VAL A 417 -43.22 64.55 28.59
C VAL A 417 -44.68 64.60 29.02
N VAL A 418 -45.59 64.40 28.05
CA VAL A 418 -47.05 64.37 28.28
C VAL A 418 -47.59 62.96 28.39
N GLU A 419 -46.93 61.97 27.77
CA GLU A 419 -47.28 60.55 27.91
C GLU A 419 -46.07 59.64 27.66
N LYS A 420 -46.03 58.49 28.34
CA LYS A 420 -45.17 57.36 27.99
C LYS A 420 -46.05 56.16 27.62
N MET A 421 -45.69 55.48 26.55
CA MET A 421 -46.51 54.49 25.85
C MET A 421 -45.70 53.21 25.61
N THR A 422 -46.31 52.04 25.77
CA THR A 422 -45.66 50.75 25.51
C THR A 422 -46.49 49.90 24.55
N THR A 423 -45.87 49.32 23.52
CA THR A 423 -46.59 48.54 22.49
C THR A 423 -47.10 47.20 23.01
N GLY A 424 -48.35 46.88 22.69
CA GLY A 424 -48.99 45.61 23.02
C GLY A 424 -48.56 44.47 22.07
N GLU A 425 -49.08 43.27 22.29
CA GLU A 425 -48.79 42.05 21.50
C GLU A 425 -49.06 42.20 20.00
N ASN A 426 -50.01 43.06 19.61
CA ASN A 426 -50.32 43.40 18.23
C ASN A 426 -49.38 44.48 17.64
N GLY A 427 -48.29 44.83 18.33
CA GLY A 427 -47.32 45.86 17.93
C GLY A 427 -47.85 47.29 17.99
N LYS A 428 -49.08 47.52 18.45
CA LYS A 428 -49.68 48.84 18.52
C LYS A 428 -49.66 49.41 19.93
N VAL A 429 -49.52 50.72 20.03
CA VAL A 429 -49.97 51.50 21.20
C VAL A 429 -50.70 52.75 20.73
N LEU A 430 -51.75 53.11 21.47
CA LEU A 430 -52.61 54.23 21.20
C LEU A 430 -52.49 55.20 22.38
N SER A 431 -52.10 56.45 22.11
CA SER A 431 -51.98 57.47 23.14
C SER A 431 -53.35 57.84 23.74
N GLY A 432 -53.32 58.46 24.91
CA GLY A 432 -54.42 59.29 25.39
C GLY A 432 -54.79 60.42 24.41
N LEU A 433 -55.92 61.07 24.67
CA LEU A 433 -56.35 62.25 23.90
C LEU A 433 -55.64 63.50 24.42
N HIS A 434 -54.72 64.04 23.63
CA HIS A 434 -53.94 65.24 23.94
C HIS A 434 -54.49 66.49 23.25
N PRO A 435 -54.37 67.68 23.88
CA PRO A 435 -54.79 68.97 23.32
C PRO A 435 -54.19 69.33 21.96
N PHE A 436 -54.83 70.27 21.27
CA PHE A 436 -54.32 70.97 20.09
C PHE A 436 -52.90 71.50 20.33
N GLY A 437 -51.98 71.17 19.43
CA GLY A 437 -50.58 71.56 19.58
C GLY A 437 -49.61 70.78 18.72
N ASN A 438 -48.32 71.08 18.89
CA ASN A 438 -47.22 70.36 18.27
C ASN A 438 -46.50 69.53 19.33
N TYR A 439 -46.27 68.27 19.02
CA TYR A 439 -45.63 67.27 19.86
C TYR A 439 -44.50 66.59 19.09
N ILE A 440 -43.64 65.89 19.81
CA ILE A 440 -42.65 64.98 19.25
C ILE A 440 -42.85 63.61 19.91
N VAL A 441 -43.00 62.58 19.09
CA VAL A 441 -43.05 61.17 19.52
C VAL A 441 -41.70 60.53 19.20
N ARG A 442 -41.10 59.83 20.16
CA ARG A 442 -39.82 59.13 19.97
C ARG A 442 -39.74 57.84 20.78
N GLU A 443 -39.04 56.84 20.24
CA GLU A 443 -38.69 55.65 21.01
C GLU A 443 -37.61 56.01 22.05
N THR A 444 -37.79 55.55 23.28
CA THR A 444 -36.87 55.78 24.40
C THR A 444 -36.13 54.51 24.80
N LYS A 445 -36.74 53.35 24.54
CA LYS A 445 -36.17 52.02 24.75
C LYS A 445 -36.83 51.06 23.77
N ALA A 446 -36.02 50.41 22.94
CA ALA A 446 -36.48 49.33 22.07
C ALA A 446 -36.91 48.10 22.87
N PRO A 447 -37.76 47.23 22.28
CA PRO A 447 -38.00 45.88 22.79
C PRO A 447 -36.70 45.09 22.97
N SER A 448 -36.71 44.11 23.88
CA SER A 448 -35.64 43.11 23.92
C SER A 448 -35.44 42.48 22.53
N LYS A 449 -34.18 42.24 22.14
CA LYS A 449 -33.76 41.79 20.80
C LYS A 449 -33.77 42.84 19.68
N TYR A 450 -34.11 44.10 19.95
CA TYR A 450 -34.15 45.18 18.94
C TYR A 450 -33.25 46.37 19.27
N VAL A 451 -32.81 47.06 18.23
CA VAL A 451 -31.96 48.26 18.29
C VAL A 451 -32.85 49.47 18.54
N LEU A 452 -32.42 50.41 19.40
CA LEU A 452 -33.13 51.68 19.64
C LEU A 452 -33.10 52.57 18.40
N ASN A 453 -34.28 52.87 17.84
CA ASN A 453 -34.38 53.76 16.68
C ASN A 453 -34.67 55.20 17.12
N GLY A 454 -33.61 56.01 17.25
CA GLY A 454 -33.67 57.42 17.67
C GLY A 454 -34.36 58.39 16.69
N LYS A 455 -35.19 57.90 15.75
CA LYS A 455 -35.98 58.73 14.84
C LYS A 455 -37.16 59.36 15.58
N GLU A 456 -37.08 60.66 15.78
CA GLU A 456 -38.17 61.49 16.30
C GLU A 456 -39.24 61.79 15.21
N TYR A 457 -40.51 61.87 15.61
CA TYR A 457 -41.65 62.14 14.74
C TYR A 457 -42.37 63.41 15.23
N PRO A 458 -42.32 64.53 14.47
CA PRO A 458 -43.14 65.70 14.76
C PRO A 458 -44.61 65.40 14.46
N VAL A 459 -45.48 65.64 15.44
CA VAL A 459 -46.92 65.37 15.40
C VAL A 459 -47.67 66.68 15.65
N THR A 460 -48.55 67.07 14.75
CA THR A 460 -49.44 68.23 14.95
C THR A 460 -50.87 67.75 15.17
N ILE A 461 -51.41 67.96 16.37
CA ILE A 461 -52.82 67.74 16.66
C ILE A 461 -53.59 69.00 16.25
N ASN A 462 -54.29 68.93 15.12
CA ASN A 462 -55.05 70.02 14.51
C ASN A 462 -56.50 69.66 14.13
N GLU A 463 -56.90 68.40 14.27
CA GLU A 463 -58.23 67.87 13.92
C GLU A 463 -58.75 67.02 15.09
N HIS A 464 -60.00 67.25 15.50
CA HIS A 464 -60.56 66.64 16.72
C HIS A 464 -60.88 65.14 16.53
N MET A 465 -60.61 64.33 17.56
CA MET A 465 -60.61 62.87 17.58
C MET A 465 -59.72 62.19 16.52
N LYS A 466 -58.91 62.94 15.77
CA LYS A 466 -58.00 62.38 14.79
C LYS A 466 -56.97 61.49 15.47
N THR A 467 -56.86 60.27 14.97
CA THR A 467 -55.77 59.35 15.28
C THR A 467 -54.70 59.55 14.22
N ILE A 468 -53.51 59.95 14.63
CA ILE A 468 -52.36 60.18 13.76
C ILE A 468 -51.51 58.91 13.77
N GLU A 469 -51.49 58.20 12.65
CA GLU A 469 -50.80 56.92 12.53
C GLU A 469 -49.30 57.13 12.32
N ILE A 470 -48.49 56.46 13.16
CA ILE A 470 -47.03 56.44 13.08
C ILE A 470 -46.56 55.00 12.90
N THR A 471 -45.95 54.68 11.76
CA THR A 471 -45.20 53.43 11.62
C THR A 471 -43.76 53.63 12.09
N HIS A 472 -43.31 52.82 13.04
CA HIS A 472 -41.94 52.84 13.55
C HIS A 472 -41.28 51.46 13.44
N ALA A 473 -40.34 51.35 12.52
CA ALA A 473 -39.57 50.13 12.25
C ALA A 473 -38.28 50.11 13.09
N ASN A 474 -37.88 48.96 13.64
CA ASN A 474 -36.53 48.80 14.22
C ASN A 474 -35.82 47.63 13.57
N ARG A 475 -34.54 47.83 13.26
CA ARG A 475 -33.56 46.75 13.12
C ARG A 475 -33.61 45.85 14.36
N LYS A 476 -33.80 44.56 14.13
CA LYS A 476 -33.51 43.49 15.09
C LYS A 476 -32.00 43.46 15.33
N ILE A 477 -31.56 43.33 16.58
CA ILE A 477 -30.12 43.27 16.92
C ILE A 477 -29.46 42.18 16.08
N LYS A 478 -28.35 42.49 15.40
CA LYS A 478 -27.57 41.50 14.65
C LYS A 478 -26.10 41.54 15.01
N GLY A 479 -25.49 40.38 15.13
CA GLY A 479 -24.05 40.22 15.40
C GLY A 479 -23.37 39.33 14.36
N ARG A 480 -22.07 39.12 14.50
CA ARG A 480 -21.29 38.20 13.68
C ARG A 480 -20.46 37.27 14.56
N VAL A 481 -20.26 36.04 14.12
CA VAL A 481 -19.39 35.06 14.77
C VAL A 481 -18.08 35.03 14.01
N SER A 482 -16.96 35.20 14.71
CA SER A 482 -15.63 34.98 14.15
C SER A 482 -15.03 33.73 14.78
N ILE A 483 -14.68 32.76 13.95
CA ILE A 483 -13.98 31.55 14.37
C ILE A 483 -12.50 31.69 14.02
N HIS A 484 -11.63 31.41 14.98
CA HIS A 484 -10.21 31.19 14.74
C HIS A 484 -9.91 29.70 14.97
N LYS A 485 -9.46 29.03 13.91
CA LYS A 485 -9.32 27.58 13.85
C LYS A 485 -7.86 27.20 14.03
N ILE A 486 -7.55 26.40 15.05
CA ILE A 486 -6.17 26.04 15.43
C ILE A 486 -6.00 24.53 15.66
N ASP A 487 -4.74 24.08 15.67
CA ASP A 487 -4.31 22.76 16.14
C ASP A 487 -4.38 22.69 17.68
N GLU A 488 -4.78 21.53 18.23
CA GLU A 488 -4.94 21.34 19.69
C GLU A 488 -3.60 21.17 20.45
N GLU A 489 -2.52 20.80 19.75
CA GLU A 489 -1.17 20.57 20.31
C GLU A 489 -0.20 21.70 20.00
N MET A 490 -0.47 22.48 18.94
CA MET A 490 0.30 23.63 18.46
C MET A 490 -0.64 24.83 18.25
N PRO A 491 -1.05 25.56 19.32
CA PRO A 491 -2.03 26.66 19.21
C PRO A 491 -1.65 27.78 18.23
N GLU A 492 -0.35 27.96 17.97
CA GLU A 492 0.20 28.91 16.98
C GLU A 492 -0.10 28.52 15.51
N LEU A 493 -0.55 27.29 15.26
CA LEU A 493 -0.81 26.76 13.91
C LEU A 493 -2.29 26.89 13.53
N SER A 494 -2.62 27.99 12.86
CA SER A 494 -3.96 28.23 12.31
C SER A 494 -4.28 27.31 11.12
N LEU A 495 -5.54 26.87 10.99
CA LEU A 495 -5.95 25.78 10.10
C LEU A 495 -6.97 26.22 9.05
N LYS A 496 -6.54 26.17 7.78
CA LYS A 496 -7.36 26.40 6.59
C LYS A 496 -8.33 25.25 6.31
N GLY A 497 -9.52 25.58 5.81
CA GLY A 497 -10.46 24.61 5.22
C GLY A 497 -11.31 23.79 6.21
N ALA A 498 -11.35 24.15 7.50
CA ALA A 498 -12.45 23.66 8.35
C ALA A 498 -13.77 24.23 7.83
N VAL A 499 -14.81 23.40 7.74
CA VAL A 499 -16.17 23.85 7.45
C VAL A 499 -17.01 23.72 8.71
N LEU A 500 -17.56 24.84 9.19
CA LEU A 500 -18.45 24.88 10.35
C LEU A 500 -19.84 25.34 9.92
N GLY A 501 -20.87 24.65 10.39
CA GLY A 501 -22.25 25.11 10.33
C GLY A 501 -22.60 25.83 11.63
N ILE A 502 -23.35 26.93 11.53
CA ILE A 502 -23.99 27.58 12.68
C ILE A 502 -25.47 27.24 12.59
N TYR A 503 -26.02 26.71 13.69
CA TYR A 503 -27.40 26.23 13.79
C TYR A 503 -28.20 27.04 14.80
N ASP A 504 -29.48 27.29 14.52
CA ASP A 504 -30.42 27.88 15.48
C ASP A 504 -31.01 26.84 16.47
N ASP A 505 -31.76 27.32 17.47
CA ASP A 505 -32.45 26.48 18.46
C ASP A 505 -33.47 25.48 17.85
N ALA A 506 -33.92 25.70 16.61
CA ALA A 506 -34.80 24.79 15.89
C ALA A 506 -34.02 23.76 15.03
N GLY A 507 -32.69 23.86 14.99
CA GLY A 507 -31.79 22.98 14.24
C GLY A 507 -31.59 23.36 12.78
N ASN A 508 -32.03 24.53 12.33
CA ASN A 508 -31.79 25.00 10.97
C ASN A 508 -30.35 25.51 10.82
N GLU A 509 -29.70 25.21 9.71
CA GLU A 509 -28.39 25.78 9.38
C GLU A 509 -28.56 27.25 8.96
N VAL A 510 -28.24 28.18 9.86
CA VAL A 510 -28.38 29.61 9.59
C VAL A 510 -27.21 30.19 8.82
N ASP A 511 -25.99 29.66 8.98
CA ASP A 511 -24.82 30.05 8.16
C ASP A 511 -23.76 28.95 8.07
N ARG A 512 -22.89 29.03 7.06
CA ARG A 512 -21.81 28.05 6.83
C ARG A 512 -20.48 28.75 6.59
N LEU A 513 -19.51 28.47 7.45
CA LEU A 513 -18.19 29.08 7.45
C LEU A 513 -17.15 28.13 6.88
N THR A 514 -16.18 28.64 6.12
CA THR A 514 -14.96 27.92 5.72
C THR A 514 -13.74 28.76 6.10
N THR A 515 -12.74 28.15 6.76
CA THR A 515 -11.59 28.90 7.31
C THR A 515 -10.50 29.21 6.29
N ASP A 516 -9.94 30.41 6.37
CA ASP A 516 -8.89 30.92 5.48
C ASP A 516 -7.47 30.46 5.87
N GLU A 517 -6.44 31.02 5.23
CA GLU A 517 -5.04 30.65 5.48
C GLU A 517 -4.52 31.06 6.87
N LYS A 518 -5.26 31.90 7.59
CA LYS A 518 -5.01 32.28 8.98
C LYS A 518 -5.98 31.56 9.93
N GLY A 519 -6.62 30.48 9.47
CA GLY A 519 -7.65 29.75 10.20
C GLY A 519 -8.88 30.59 10.53
N ALA A 520 -9.04 31.79 9.95
CA ALA A 520 -10.11 32.70 10.29
C ALA A 520 -11.34 32.44 9.41
N ALA A 521 -12.52 32.51 10.00
CA ALA A 521 -13.78 32.66 9.26
C ALA A 521 -14.71 33.59 10.03
N THR A 522 -15.53 34.36 9.32
CA THR A 522 -16.52 35.25 9.96
C THR A 522 -17.88 35.11 9.27
N SER A 523 -18.92 34.84 10.05
CA SER A 523 -20.29 34.66 9.56
C SER A 523 -20.84 35.89 8.84
N LYS A 524 -21.93 35.72 8.12
CA LYS A 524 -22.85 36.84 7.83
C LYS A 524 -23.44 37.39 9.14
N TYR A 525 -24.21 38.47 9.05
CA TYR A 525 -24.98 38.94 10.21
C TYR A 525 -26.04 37.90 10.61
N LEU A 526 -25.95 37.44 11.85
CA LEU A 526 -26.96 36.60 12.50
C LEU A 526 -27.81 37.49 13.40
N ASP A 527 -29.10 37.19 13.50
CA ASP A 527 -30.02 37.88 14.41
C ASP A 527 -29.65 37.63 15.88
N TYR A 528 -30.28 38.37 16.79
CA TYR A 528 -30.29 38.05 18.22
C TYR A 528 -30.84 36.64 18.45
N GLY A 529 -30.04 35.79 19.08
CA GLY A 529 -30.41 34.42 19.40
C GLY A 529 -29.29 33.65 20.10
N HIS A 530 -29.64 32.48 20.62
CA HIS A 530 -28.69 31.41 20.90
C HIS A 530 -28.52 30.57 19.62
N TYR A 531 -27.29 30.14 19.38
CA TYR A 531 -26.89 29.34 18.23
C TYR A 531 -25.82 28.34 18.65
N ILE A 532 -25.73 27.22 17.93
CA ILE A 532 -24.67 26.23 18.12
C ILE A 532 -23.79 26.18 16.88
N GLY A 533 -22.51 26.52 17.05
CA GLY A 533 -21.47 26.27 16.05
C GLY A 533 -21.00 24.82 16.12
N LYS A 534 -21.00 24.11 14.99
CA LYS A 534 -20.54 22.72 14.89
C LYS A 534 -19.68 22.51 13.65
N GLU A 535 -18.59 21.76 13.79
CA GLU A 535 -17.78 21.36 12.64
C GLU A 535 -18.47 20.28 11.80
N LEU A 536 -18.44 20.47 10.48
CA LEU A 536 -19.03 19.58 9.47
C LEU A 536 -17.95 18.90 8.63
N GLN A 537 -16.79 19.55 8.49
CA GLN A 537 -15.61 19.01 7.82
C GLN A 537 -14.35 19.55 8.53
N ALA A 538 -13.45 18.64 8.88
CA ALA A 538 -12.15 19.00 9.44
C ALA A 538 -11.22 19.63 8.37
N PRO A 539 -10.23 20.44 8.78
CA PRO A 539 -9.07 20.77 7.95
C PRO A 539 -8.37 19.51 7.42
N GLU A 540 -7.68 19.64 6.28
CA GLU A 540 -6.90 18.53 5.72
C GLU A 540 -5.82 18.07 6.72
N GLY A 541 -5.83 16.77 7.04
CA GLY A 541 -4.93 16.17 8.02
C GLY A 541 -5.43 16.15 9.46
N TYR A 542 -6.66 16.58 9.72
CA TYR A 542 -7.24 16.67 11.06
C TYR A 542 -8.45 15.75 11.24
N LYS A 543 -8.69 15.36 12.49
CA LYS A 543 -9.90 14.65 12.89
C LYS A 543 -11.07 15.63 12.96
N LEU A 544 -12.27 15.19 12.59
CA LEU A 544 -13.50 15.97 12.81
C LEU A 544 -13.74 16.17 14.31
N SER A 545 -14.00 17.41 14.71
CA SER A 545 -14.27 17.77 16.09
C SER A 545 -15.73 17.52 16.45
N ASP A 546 -15.96 16.83 17.57
CA ASP A 546 -17.26 16.64 18.20
C ASP A 546 -17.65 17.81 19.13
N LYS A 547 -16.72 18.71 19.43
CA LYS A 547 -16.95 19.91 20.23
C LYS A 547 -17.95 20.85 19.54
N THR A 548 -18.81 21.45 20.34
CA THR A 548 -19.75 22.51 19.92
C THR A 548 -19.34 23.86 20.50
N ILE A 549 -19.66 24.95 19.80
CA ILE A 549 -19.49 26.32 20.25
C ILE A 549 -20.86 26.88 20.65
N ASP A 550 -20.98 27.33 21.89
CA ASP A 550 -22.16 28.04 22.42
C ASP A 550 -22.07 29.52 22.03
N ILE A 551 -23.01 29.99 21.20
CA ILE A 551 -23.00 31.30 20.58
C ILE A 551 -24.24 32.08 21.00
N ASN A 552 -24.07 33.19 21.70
CA ASN A 552 -25.18 34.07 22.12
C ASN A 552 -25.00 35.47 21.54
N ILE A 553 -25.81 35.80 20.53
CA ILE A 553 -25.84 37.13 19.91
C ILE A 553 -26.76 38.02 20.74
N THR A 554 -26.16 38.96 21.49
CA THR A 554 -26.85 39.81 22.48
C THR A 554 -26.65 41.31 22.28
N GLU A 555 -25.63 41.72 21.52
CA GLU A 555 -25.24 43.10 21.26
C GLU A 555 -25.12 43.36 19.74
N ASP A 556 -25.46 44.57 19.33
CA ASP A 556 -25.61 44.95 17.92
C ASP A 556 -24.29 45.30 17.24
N ASP A 557 -24.14 44.90 15.97
CA ASP A 557 -22.93 44.91 15.14
C ASP A 557 -21.67 44.27 15.76
N LYS A 558 -21.81 43.58 16.91
CA LYS A 558 -20.69 42.96 17.64
C LYS A 558 -20.17 41.70 16.95
N VAL A 559 -18.86 41.55 16.96
CA VAL A 559 -18.17 40.31 16.55
C VAL A 559 -17.84 39.48 17.80
N TYR A 560 -18.37 38.26 17.86
CA TYR A 560 -18.13 37.28 18.92
C TYR A 560 -17.04 36.31 18.45
N SER A 561 -15.87 36.36 19.08
CA SER A 561 -14.69 35.60 18.67
C SER A 561 -14.49 34.32 19.49
N TYR A 562 -14.25 33.20 18.82
CA TYR A 562 -14.04 31.89 19.45
C TYR A 562 -12.84 31.17 18.81
N ASP A 563 -11.91 30.71 19.65
CA ASP A 563 -10.89 29.73 19.26
C ASP A 563 -11.50 28.32 19.21
N PHE A 564 -11.24 27.58 18.13
CA PHE A 564 -11.76 26.23 17.95
C PHE A 564 -10.66 25.26 17.50
N THR A 565 -10.32 24.32 18.38
CA THR A 565 -9.19 23.37 18.26
C THR A 565 -9.58 22.10 17.51
N ASN A 566 -8.71 21.57 16.62
CA ASN A 566 -8.79 20.17 16.16
C ASN A 566 -7.54 19.37 16.51
N LYS A 567 -7.75 18.07 16.71
CA LYS A 567 -6.68 17.07 16.84
C LYS A 567 -6.17 16.71 15.45
N VAL A 568 -4.88 16.90 15.22
CA VAL A 568 -4.21 16.38 14.01
C VAL A 568 -4.31 14.85 13.97
N MET A 569 -4.46 14.27 12.78
CA MET A 569 -4.36 12.82 12.62
C MET A 569 -2.92 12.36 12.86
N LYS A 570 -2.76 11.19 13.49
CA LYS A 570 -1.44 10.60 13.77
C LYS A 570 -1.32 9.16 13.29
N GLY A 571 -0.12 8.75 12.91
CA GLY A 571 0.19 7.38 12.51
C GLY A 571 1.63 6.98 12.84
N ARG A 572 1.96 5.71 12.64
CA ARG A 572 3.30 5.16 12.88
C ARG A 572 3.86 4.50 11.63
N ILE A 573 5.17 4.51 11.48
CA ILE A 573 5.85 3.70 10.47
C ILE A 573 6.34 2.43 11.18
N GLN A 574 5.98 1.25 10.64
CA GLN A 574 6.63 -0.01 10.98
C GLN A 574 7.63 -0.33 9.89
N ILE A 575 8.91 -0.30 10.23
CA ILE A 575 9.98 -0.74 9.35
C ILE A 575 10.18 -2.24 9.57
N VAL A 576 10.17 -3.01 8.48
CA VAL A 576 10.46 -4.44 8.47
C VAL A 576 11.76 -4.64 7.72
N LYS A 577 12.83 -4.96 8.44
CA LYS A 577 14.20 -4.99 7.93
C LYS A 577 14.67 -6.43 7.78
N VAL A 578 14.93 -6.83 6.54
CA VAL A 578 15.28 -8.20 6.15
C VAL A 578 16.53 -8.23 5.28
N ASP A 579 17.08 -9.42 5.11
CA ASP A 579 18.18 -9.71 4.19
C ASP A 579 17.68 -9.62 2.72
N SER A 580 18.49 -9.11 1.78
CA SER A 580 18.07 -9.03 0.36
C SER A 580 17.99 -10.39 -0.32
N GLU A 581 18.81 -11.34 0.11
CA GLU A 581 18.92 -12.67 -0.49
C GLU A 581 18.01 -13.69 0.22
N ASN A 582 17.52 -13.36 1.42
CA ASN A 582 16.53 -14.14 2.14
C ASN A 582 15.54 -13.24 2.89
N GLU A 583 14.39 -12.96 2.27
CA GLU A 583 13.36 -12.09 2.84
C GLU A 583 12.68 -12.64 4.11
N GLU A 584 12.90 -13.91 4.45
CA GLU A 584 12.45 -14.52 5.72
C GLU A 584 13.44 -14.29 6.87
N LYS A 585 14.67 -13.82 6.59
CA LYS A 585 15.71 -13.57 7.59
C LYS A 585 15.62 -12.14 8.11
N PRO A 586 15.25 -11.91 9.39
CA PRO A 586 15.22 -10.57 9.97
C PRO A 586 16.62 -10.01 10.20
N VAL A 587 16.73 -8.68 10.24
CA VAL A 587 17.99 -7.98 10.43
C VAL A 587 17.85 -6.91 11.53
N ALA A 588 18.44 -7.23 12.69
CA ALA A 588 18.43 -6.42 13.90
C ALA A 588 19.40 -5.22 13.86
N ASN A 589 19.23 -4.31 14.81
CA ASN A 589 20.11 -3.16 15.08
C ASN A 589 20.25 -2.11 13.97
N ALA A 590 19.47 -2.19 12.89
CA ALA A 590 19.45 -1.18 11.83
C ALA A 590 18.86 0.14 12.35
N GLY A 591 19.67 1.19 12.40
CA GLY A 591 19.23 2.53 12.78
C GLY A 591 18.58 3.25 11.61
N PHE A 592 17.42 3.86 11.87
CA PHE A 592 16.68 4.67 10.91
C PHE A 592 16.40 6.07 11.44
N LYS A 593 16.75 7.06 10.63
CA LYS A 593 16.46 8.47 10.85
C LYS A 593 15.18 8.85 10.12
N VAL A 594 14.16 9.32 10.85
CA VAL A 594 12.89 9.77 10.27
C VAL A 594 12.89 11.29 10.18
N VAL A 595 12.62 11.80 8.98
CA VAL A 595 12.77 13.21 8.61
C VAL A 595 11.46 13.75 8.02
N ALA A 596 10.99 14.89 8.52
CA ALA A 596 9.85 15.59 7.96
C ALA A 596 10.18 16.15 6.56
N VAL A 597 9.28 15.95 5.58
CA VAL A 597 9.41 16.48 4.21
C VAL A 597 8.34 17.53 3.94
N ASN A 598 7.09 17.21 4.24
CA ASN A 598 5.96 18.14 4.19
C ASN A 598 4.95 17.77 5.29
N VAL A 599 5.14 18.33 6.48
CA VAL A 599 4.40 17.97 7.70
C VAL A 599 3.89 19.23 8.35
N ASN A 600 2.59 19.28 8.65
CA ASN A 600 1.95 20.53 9.05
C ASN A 600 2.38 20.94 10.49
N GLY A 601 3.08 22.07 10.59
CA GLY A 601 3.71 22.56 11.83
C GLY A 601 5.16 22.09 12.09
N ILE A 602 5.84 21.44 11.14
CA ILE A 602 7.25 21.02 11.32
C ILE A 602 8.10 21.46 10.12
N GLU A 603 9.27 22.07 10.39
CA GLU A 603 10.19 22.54 9.35
C GLU A 603 10.76 21.36 8.51
N PRO A 604 10.71 21.41 7.17
CA PRO A 604 11.28 20.38 6.30
C PRO A 604 12.76 20.12 6.58
N GLY A 605 13.16 18.85 6.64
CA GLY A 605 14.50 18.44 7.05
C GLY A 605 14.66 18.18 8.56
N THR A 606 13.69 18.59 9.39
CA THR A 606 13.69 18.26 10.83
C THR A 606 13.70 16.74 11.03
N THR A 607 14.62 16.27 11.87
CA THR A 607 14.65 14.87 12.30
C THR A 607 13.63 14.69 13.40
N VAL A 608 12.50 14.05 13.08
CA VAL A 608 11.39 13.88 14.02
C VAL A 608 11.56 12.66 14.91
N ASP A 609 12.23 11.61 14.45
CA ASP A 609 12.41 10.37 15.21
C ASP A 609 13.67 9.60 14.80
N LYS A 610 14.12 8.72 15.69
CA LYS A 610 15.23 7.78 15.48
C LYS A 610 14.85 6.44 16.07
N VAL A 611 14.87 5.38 15.27
CA VAL A 611 14.44 4.02 15.67
C VAL A 611 15.51 3.01 15.32
N LYS A 612 15.55 1.88 16.03
CA LYS A 612 16.39 0.72 15.72
C LYS A 612 15.54 -0.55 15.59
N THR A 613 15.96 -1.48 14.75
CA THR A 613 15.26 -2.77 14.60
C THR A 613 15.60 -3.74 15.73
N ASP A 614 14.58 -4.45 16.22
CA ASP A 614 14.70 -5.49 17.23
C ASP A 614 15.30 -6.79 16.65
N GLU A 615 15.42 -7.84 17.49
CA GLU A 615 15.90 -9.16 17.07
C GLU A 615 15.04 -9.81 15.96
N ASN A 616 13.80 -9.36 15.79
CA ASN A 616 12.85 -9.79 14.75
C ASN A 616 12.88 -8.87 13.50
N GLY A 617 13.80 -7.90 13.43
CA GLY A 617 13.93 -6.97 12.31
C GLY A 617 12.86 -5.88 12.27
N PHE A 618 12.09 -5.68 13.33
CA PHE A 618 11.04 -4.67 13.39
C PHE A 618 11.50 -3.40 14.12
N ALA A 619 11.20 -2.24 13.53
CA ALA A 619 11.28 -0.95 14.21
C ALA A 619 9.95 -0.20 14.09
N PHE A 620 9.52 0.47 15.15
CA PHE A 620 8.31 1.31 15.16
C PHE A 620 8.67 2.73 15.56
N THR A 621 8.16 3.71 14.80
CA THR A 621 8.23 5.12 15.20
C THR A 621 7.26 5.42 16.34
N LYS A 622 7.50 6.52 17.04
CA LYS A 622 6.43 7.17 17.81
C LYS A 622 5.30 7.63 16.88
N ASP A 623 4.20 8.09 17.47
CA ASP A 623 3.08 8.69 16.75
C ASP A 623 3.51 9.99 16.04
N LEU A 624 3.54 9.94 14.71
CA LEU A 624 3.89 11.04 13.81
C LEU A 624 2.62 11.79 13.37
N ARG A 625 2.71 13.11 13.21
CA ARG A 625 1.62 14.00 12.74
C ARG A 625 1.30 13.72 11.25
N TYR A 626 0.12 14.13 10.78
CA TYR A 626 -0.23 14.06 9.36
C TYR A 626 0.81 14.73 8.46
N GLY A 627 1.15 14.06 7.35
CA GLY A 627 2.04 14.60 6.32
C GLY A 627 3.06 13.60 5.77
N VAL A 628 3.94 14.12 4.91
CA VAL A 628 4.95 13.36 4.20
C VAL A 628 6.26 13.36 4.97
N TYR A 629 6.76 12.16 5.24
CA TYR A 629 8.07 11.88 5.82
C TYR A 629 8.93 11.13 4.82
N LYS A 630 10.25 11.20 5.02
CA LYS A 630 11.18 10.18 4.53
C LYS A 630 11.94 9.57 5.69
N PHE A 631 12.34 8.32 5.55
CA PHE A 631 13.33 7.72 6.43
C PHE A 631 14.47 7.11 5.61
N ILE A 632 15.64 7.03 6.23
CA ILE A 632 16.88 6.51 5.64
C ILE A 632 17.60 5.70 6.72
N GLU A 633 18.34 4.66 6.33
CA GLU A 633 19.24 3.96 7.26
C GLU A 633 20.37 4.93 7.67
N ASP A 634 20.57 5.12 8.97
CA ASP A 634 21.63 5.99 9.50
C ASP A 634 22.61 5.28 10.45
N GLU A 635 22.33 4.03 10.80
CA GLU A 635 23.30 3.10 11.39
C GLU A 635 23.12 1.72 10.74
N THR A 636 24.07 1.30 9.91
CA THR A 636 24.01 0.02 9.19
C THR A 636 24.32 -1.18 10.10
N PRO A 637 23.55 -2.29 10.02
CA PRO A 637 23.84 -3.52 10.76
C PRO A 637 25.19 -4.16 10.42
N GLU A 638 25.82 -4.77 11.43
CA GLU A 638 27.01 -5.61 11.25
C GLU A 638 26.72 -6.75 10.24
N GLY A 639 27.65 -6.97 9.32
CA GLY A 639 27.51 -7.99 8.27
C GLY A 639 26.64 -7.60 7.07
N TYR A 640 26.22 -6.33 6.94
CA TYR A 640 25.46 -5.83 5.80
C TYR A 640 26.10 -4.61 5.14
N TRP A 641 25.91 -4.49 3.83
CA TRP A 641 26.26 -3.28 3.10
C TRP A 641 25.32 -2.13 3.49
N ALA A 642 25.87 -0.92 3.60
CA ALA A 642 25.10 0.29 3.90
C ALA A 642 24.17 0.68 2.76
N SER A 643 23.00 1.24 3.08
CA SER A 643 22.04 1.72 2.08
C SER A 643 21.73 3.21 2.25
N ASP A 644 22.04 3.99 1.22
CA ASP A 644 21.70 5.42 1.08
C ASP A 644 20.22 5.65 0.68
N LYS A 645 19.44 4.57 0.57
CA LYS A 645 18.12 4.58 -0.03
C LYS A 645 17.07 5.25 0.85
N GLU A 646 16.51 6.35 0.34
CA GLU A 646 15.43 7.07 1.00
C GLU A 646 14.07 6.38 0.78
N TYR A 647 13.27 6.29 1.84
CA TYR A 647 11.95 5.69 1.87
C TYR A 647 10.88 6.71 2.28
N THR A 648 10.14 7.23 1.30
CA THR A 648 9.03 8.17 1.53
C THR A 648 7.78 7.45 2.03
N ILE A 649 7.13 8.00 3.06
CA ILE A 649 5.83 7.58 3.60
C ILE A 649 4.93 8.81 3.77
N ASN A 650 3.64 8.69 3.43
CA ASN A 650 2.63 9.71 3.70
C ASN A 650 1.70 9.22 4.82
N ILE A 651 1.71 9.91 5.97
CA ILE A 651 0.79 9.66 7.09
C ILE A 651 -0.50 10.41 6.79
N ASN A 652 -1.52 9.68 6.31
CA ASN A 652 -2.78 10.23 5.82
C ASN A 652 -4.05 9.75 6.56
N GLU A 653 -3.94 8.80 7.49
CA GLU A 653 -5.06 8.19 8.23
C GLU A 653 -4.70 8.03 9.72
N ASP A 654 -5.68 8.25 10.60
CA ASP A 654 -5.48 8.27 12.06
C ASP A 654 -5.32 6.88 12.70
N ASN A 655 -4.37 6.74 13.62
CA ASN A 655 -3.89 5.51 14.26
C ASN A 655 -3.35 4.43 13.30
N LYS A 656 -3.10 4.76 12.03
CA LYS A 656 -2.64 3.79 11.03
C LYS A 656 -1.15 3.46 11.18
N VAL A 657 -0.83 2.17 11.07
CA VAL A 657 0.55 1.67 10.98
C VAL A 657 0.89 1.44 9.51
N TYR A 658 1.91 2.15 9.03
CA TYR A 658 2.41 2.08 7.66
C TYR A 658 3.60 1.14 7.63
N VAL A 659 3.36 -0.10 7.18
CA VAL A 659 4.39 -1.15 7.09
C VAL A 659 5.27 -0.92 5.86
N LYS A 660 6.59 -0.89 6.04
CA LYS A 660 7.56 -0.73 4.95
C LYS A 660 8.70 -1.72 5.05
N TYR A 661 8.81 -2.58 4.04
CA TYR A 661 9.91 -3.53 3.90
C TYR A 661 11.17 -2.83 3.37
N VAL A 662 12.29 -3.08 4.03
CA VAL A 662 13.62 -2.52 3.76
C VAL A 662 14.62 -3.68 3.74
N LYS A 663 15.57 -3.62 2.81
CA LYS A 663 16.52 -4.70 2.54
C LYS A 663 17.93 -4.15 2.45
N ASN A 664 18.90 -4.83 3.05
CA ASN A 664 20.32 -4.63 2.74
C ASN A 664 20.89 -5.93 2.16
N ALA A 665 21.88 -5.79 1.29
CA ALA A 665 22.67 -6.93 0.85
C ALA A 665 23.61 -7.38 1.97
N PRO A 666 23.64 -8.67 2.34
CA PRO A 666 24.61 -9.20 3.28
C PRO A 666 26.02 -9.12 2.67
N ILE A 667 27.02 -8.88 3.50
CA ILE A 667 28.42 -8.94 3.10
C ILE A 667 28.78 -10.43 2.99
N GLN A 668 29.04 -10.88 1.75
CA GLN A 668 29.37 -12.26 1.43
C GLN A 668 30.16 -12.32 0.12
N ALA A 669 31.02 -13.32 -0.06
CA ALA A 669 31.80 -13.49 -1.29
C ALA A 669 32.22 -14.96 -1.51
N LYS A 670 32.50 -15.36 -2.76
CA LYS A 670 33.16 -16.66 -3.02
C LYS A 670 34.63 -16.53 -2.69
N LEU A 671 35.23 -17.49 -1.98
CA LEU A 671 36.68 -17.54 -1.89
C LEU A 671 37.22 -18.08 -3.22
N ARG A 672 38.08 -17.28 -3.86
CA ARG A 672 38.89 -17.71 -5.00
C ARG A 672 40.33 -17.95 -4.54
N VAL A 673 40.83 -19.17 -4.69
CA VAL A 673 42.23 -19.51 -4.40
C VAL A 673 42.95 -19.69 -5.72
N VAL A 674 44.02 -18.93 -5.96
CA VAL A 674 44.90 -19.09 -7.12
C VAL A 674 46.20 -19.74 -6.66
N LYS A 675 46.41 -21.00 -7.06
CA LYS A 675 47.48 -21.86 -6.56
C LYS A 675 48.60 -22.04 -7.58
N VAL A 676 49.80 -21.61 -7.22
CA VAL A 676 50.99 -21.68 -8.08
C VAL A 676 52.18 -22.37 -7.42
N ASP A 677 53.17 -22.68 -8.26
CA ASP A 677 54.54 -23.00 -7.93
C ASP A 677 55.30 -21.72 -7.52
N SER A 678 56.05 -21.73 -6.41
CA SER A 678 56.81 -20.54 -5.97
C SER A 678 57.99 -20.16 -6.86
N LYS A 679 58.55 -21.12 -7.61
CA LYS A 679 59.78 -20.99 -8.40
C LYS A 679 59.55 -20.45 -9.81
N ASP A 680 58.46 -20.85 -10.45
CA ASP A 680 58.15 -20.43 -11.83
C ASP A 680 56.71 -19.95 -12.07
N ASN A 681 55.92 -19.78 -11.00
CA ASN A 681 54.53 -19.30 -11.02
C ASN A 681 53.56 -20.13 -11.89
N LYS A 682 53.93 -21.35 -12.30
CA LYS A 682 53.00 -22.25 -13.00
C LYS A 682 51.85 -22.68 -12.10
N PRO A 683 50.64 -22.86 -12.63
CA PRO A 683 49.52 -23.32 -11.83
C PRO A 683 49.68 -24.77 -11.32
N LEU A 684 49.16 -25.03 -10.11
CA LEU A 684 49.22 -26.35 -9.48
C LEU A 684 47.82 -26.97 -9.34
N GLU A 685 47.43 -27.74 -10.35
CA GLU A 685 46.25 -28.63 -10.33
C GLU A 685 46.37 -29.75 -9.29
N GLY A 686 45.25 -30.13 -8.65
CA GLY A 686 45.15 -31.29 -7.76
C GLY A 686 45.50 -31.04 -6.28
N VAL A 687 45.85 -29.80 -5.91
CA VAL A 687 46.07 -29.38 -4.52
C VAL A 687 44.73 -29.30 -3.80
N LYS A 688 44.64 -29.81 -2.57
CA LYS A 688 43.40 -29.86 -1.79
C LYS A 688 43.37 -28.82 -0.68
N PHE A 689 42.28 -28.06 -0.64
CA PHE A 689 42.04 -27.03 0.37
C PHE A 689 40.76 -27.27 1.15
N GLN A 690 40.71 -26.77 2.37
CA GLN A 690 39.54 -26.66 3.23
C GLN A 690 39.45 -25.22 3.75
N VAL A 691 38.25 -24.77 4.08
CA VAL A 691 38.02 -23.46 4.72
C VAL A 691 37.45 -23.72 6.11
N ARG A 692 38.01 -23.09 7.14
CA ARG A 692 37.46 -23.07 8.49
C ARG A 692 36.94 -21.67 8.80
N ASN A 693 35.71 -21.56 9.29
CA ASN A 693 35.26 -20.35 9.96
C ASN A 693 35.83 -20.36 11.38
N THR A 694 36.61 -19.35 11.76
CA THR A 694 37.32 -19.32 13.03
C THR A 694 36.44 -18.85 14.19
N ASP A 695 35.38 -18.08 13.92
CA ASP A 695 34.40 -17.63 14.93
C ASP A 695 33.65 -18.83 15.56
N THR A 696 33.29 -19.82 14.74
CA THR A 696 32.60 -21.05 15.17
C THR A 696 33.54 -22.25 15.30
N ASN A 697 34.82 -22.10 14.92
CA ASN A 697 35.86 -23.14 14.82
C ASN A 697 35.48 -24.37 13.96
N LYS A 698 34.54 -24.21 13.01
CA LYS A 698 34.02 -25.29 12.15
C LYS A 698 34.55 -25.20 10.72
N LEU A 699 34.75 -26.35 10.09
CA LEU A 699 34.95 -26.41 8.64
C LEU A 699 33.67 -25.96 7.93
N VAL A 700 33.83 -25.17 6.87
CA VAL A 700 32.74 -24.77 5.98
C VAL A 700 32.38 -25.96 5.10
N GLU A 701 31.10 -26.32 5.09
CA GLU A 701 30.56 -27.38 4.24
C GLU A 701 29.92 -26.77 2.98
N PHE A 702 30.52 -27.05 1.84
CA PHE A 702 30.01 -26.65 0.52
C PHE A 702 29.13 -27.76 -0.05
N THR A 703 28.13 -27.40 -0.86
CA THR A 703 27.27 -28.35 -1.57
C THR A 703 27.53 -28.24 -3.07
N ASN A 704 28.15 -29.27 -3.64
CA ASN A 704 28.28 -29.44 -5.08
C ASN A 704 27.03 -30.14 -5.62
N PHE A 705 26.54 -29.75 -6.79
CA PHE A 705 25.39 -30.40 -7.42
C PHE A 705 25.83 -31.26 -8.60
N VAL A 706 25.50 -32.56 -8.56
CA VAL A 706 25.67 -33.48 -9.68
C VAL A 706 24.30 -33.70 -10.31
N GLY A 707 24.00 -32.90 -11.34
CA GLY A 707 22.61 -32.73 -11.79
C GLY A 707 21.77 -32.09 -10.68
N ILE A 708 20.72 -32.77 -10.23
CA ILE A 708 19.88 -32.32 -9.10
C ILE A 708 20.32 -32.90 -7.74
N ILE A 709 21.36 -33.73 -7.69
CA ILE A 709 21.78 -34.41 -6.45
C ILE A 709 22.77 -33.52 -5.68
N PRO A 710 22.45 -33.06 -4.45
CA PRO A 710 23.39 -32.35 -3.60
C PRO A 710 24.42 -33.31 -3.00
N ASN A 711 25.70 -32.99 -3.17
CA ASN A 711 26.84 -33.71 -2.61
C ASN A 711 27.68 -32.76 -1.76
N LYS A 712 27.75 -33.03 -0.45
CA LYS A 712 28.41 -32.18 0.54
C LYS A 712 29.92 -32.45 0.58
N THR A 713 30.72 -31.39 0.63
CA THR A 713 32.18 -31.47 0.82
C THR A 713 32.71 -30.30 1.63
N THR A 714 33.62 -30.57 2.56
CA THR A 714 34.48 -29.54 3.19
C THR A 714 35.75 -29.27 2.39
N THR A 715 36.09 -30.16 1.45
CA THR A 715 37.35 -30.15 0.70
C THR A 715 37.13 -29.78 -0.76
N LEU A 716 37.89 -28.79 -1.22
CA LEU A 716 37.94 -28.30 -2.59
C LEU A 716 39.29 -28.70 -3.21
N THR A 717 39.38 -28.77 -4.54
CA THR A 717 40.60 -29.21 -5.25
C THR A 717 40.86 -28.27 -6.42
N THR A 718 42.11 -27.84 -6.60
CA THR A 718 42.51 -26.92 -7.67
C THR A 718 42.39 -27.55 -9.04
N ASP A 719 41.87 -26.78 -10.00
CA ASP A 719 41.72 -27.19 -11.40
C ASP A 719 43.04 -27.10 -12.19
N LYS A 720 42.99 -27.40 -13.49
CA LYS A 720 44.11 -27.26 -14.45
C LYS A 720 44.75 -25.86 -14.51
N ASN A 721 44.01 -24.82 -14.11
CA ASN A 721 44.47 -23.44 -14.04
C ASN A 721 44.99 -23.08 -12.64
N GLY A 722 45.10 -24.08 -11.73
CA GLY A 722 45.49 -23.91 -10.34
C GLY A 722 44.41 -23.25 -9.48
N GLU A 723 43.19 -23.12 -9.96
CA GLU A 723 42.16 -22.31 -9.29
C GLU A 723 41.15 -23.16 -8.51
N ILE A 724 40.69 -22.60 -7.39
CA ILE A 724 39.47 -23.01 -6.68
C ILE A 724 38.58 -21.78 -6.60
N ILE A 725 37.27 -21.95 -6.81
CA ILE A 725 36.25 -20.99 -6.43
C ILE A 725 35.22 -21.73 -5.58
N THR A 726 34.81 -21.18 -4.44
CA THR A 726 33.82 -21.84 -3.58
C THR A 726 32.45 -21.93 -4.27
N PRO A 727 31.74 -23.08 -4.21
CA PRO A 727 30.44 -23.24 -4.86
C PRO A 727 29.36 -22.31 -4.29
N GLN A 728 29.45 -22.00 -2.99
CA GLN A 728 28.63 -21.02 -2.28
C GLN A 728 29.48 -19.81 -1.86
N HIS A 729 28.83 -18.71 -1.49
CA HIS A 729 29.48 -17.62 -0.77
C HIS A 729 29.88 -18.04 0.64
N LEU A 730 30.97 -17.48 1.12
CA LEU A 730 31.25 -17.31 2.55
C LEU A 730 30.52 -16.05 3.02
N ALA A 731 29.83 -16.13 4.15
CA ALA A 731 29.16 -14.99 4.77
C ALA A 731 30.18 -14.09 5.50
N TYR A 732 29.71 -12.97 6.07
CA TYR A 732 30.49 -12.15 7.00
C TYR A 732 31.11 -13.00 8.11
N GLY A 733 32.39 -12.76 8.41
CA GLY A 733 33.09 -13.44 9.51
C GLY A 733 34.58 -13.67 9.25
N ASN A 734 35.23 -14.28 10.23
CA ASN A 734 36.64 -14.63 10.21
C ASN A 734 36.83 -16.08 9.76
N TYR A 735 37.87 -16.30 8.94
CA TYR A 735 38.14 -17.58 8.31
C TYR A 735 39.64 -17.89 8.29
N GLN A 736 39.98 -19.15 8.04
CA GLN A 736 41.31 -19.55 7.58
C GLN A 736 41.22 -20.58 6.45
N LEU A 737 42.11 -20.44 5.47
CA LEU A 737 42.32 -21.36 4.37
C LEU A 737 43.39 -22.38 4.78
N GLU A 738 43.01 -23.65 4.83
CA GLU A 738 43.86 -24.78 5.20
C GLU A 738 44.20 -25.62 3.97
N GLU A 739 45.48 -25.85 3.70
CA GLU A 739 45.87 -26.84 2.69
C GLU A 739 45.77 -28.25 3.30
N ALA A 740 44.77 -29.01 2.88
CA ALA A 740 44.47 -30.35 3.39
C ALA A 740 45.29 -31.46 2.70
N LYS A 741 45.80 -31.21 1.49
CA LYS A 741 46.89 -31.98 0.89
C LYS A 741 47.64 -31.14 -0.16
N PRO A 742 48.98 -30.99 -0.08
CA PRO A 742 49.77 -30.44 -1.18
C PRO A 742 49.72 -31.37 -2.42
N LYS A 743 50.18 -30.85 -3.56
CA LYS A 743 50.52 -31.68 -4.72
C LYS A 743 51.79 -32.48 -4.42
N ASP A 744 51.87 -33.72 -4.91
CA ASP A 744 53.06 -34.55 -4.71
C ASP A 744 54.28 -33.85 -5.33
N GLY A 745 55.38 -33.79 -4.57
CA GLY A 745 56.58 -33.01 -4.89
C GLY A 745 56.61 -31.57 -4.39
N TYR A 746 55.60 -31.12 -3.63
CA TYR A 746 55.55 -29.76 -3.06
C TYR A 746 55.43 -29.78 -1.53
N ILE A 747 56.06 -28.81 -0.87
CA ILE A 747 55.99 -28.58 0.56
C ILE A 747 54.62 -27.98 0.90
N SER A 748 54.01 -28.37 2.02
CA SER A 748 52.70 -27.85 2.43
C SER A 748 52.81 -26.54 3.22
N ILE A 749 51.82 -25.65 3.03
CA ILE A 749 51.78 -24.33 3.67
C ILE A 749 51.10 -24.32 5.04
N LYS A 750 51.40 -23.28 5.83
CA LYS A 750 50.64 -22.96 7.05
C LYS A 750 49.25 -22.38 6.69
N PRO A 751 48.22 -22.55 7.54
CA PRO A 751 46.91 -21.95 7.32
C PRO A 751 46.97 -20.43 7.15
N ILE A 752 46.23 -19.91 6.18
CA ILE A 752 46.19 -18.47 5.85
C ILE A 752 44.90 -17.86 6.41
N PRO A 753 44.96 -17.00 7.43
CA PRO A 753 43.78 -16.31 7.95
C PRO A 753 43.28 -15.25 6.96
N PHE A 754 41.97 -15.09 6.85
CA PHE A 754 41.31 -14.02 6.09
C PHE A 754 39.96 -13.67 6.72
N LYS A 755 39.40 -12.51 6.35
CA LYS A 755 38.09 -12.05 6.83
C LYS A 755 37.22 -11.66 5.63
N ILE A 756 35.93 -11.95 5.73
CA ILE A 756 34.90 -11.42 4.83
C ILE A 756 34.19 -10.32 5.62
N ASP A 757 34.47 -9.07 5.29
CA ASP A 757 33.92 -7.88 5.94
C ASP A 757 33.87 -6.68 4.99
N GLU A 758 33.42 -5.53 5.50
CA GLU A 758 33.28 -4.28 4.76
C GLU A 758 34.62 -3.67 4.28
N ASN A 759 35.76 -4.17 4.79
CA ASN A 759 37.12 -3.74 4.44
C ASN A 759 37.83 -4.75 3.53
N ALA A 760 37.22 -5.91 3.25
CA ALA A 760 37.81 -6.96 2.44
C ALA A 760 38.00 -6.49 0.98
N ALA A 761 39.15 -6.81 0.40
CA ALA A 761 39.45 -6.53 -1.00
C ALA A 761 38.66 -7.50 -1.91
N LEU A 762 37.40 -7.17 -2.15
CA LEU A 762 36.46 -7.94 -2.97
C LEU A 762 36.52 -7.51 -4.44
N GLU A 763 36.48 -8.51 -5.33
CA GLU A 763 36.50 -8.35 -6.79
C GLU A 763 35.17 -8.86 -7.37
N ASP A 764 34.37 -8.02 -8.01
CA ASP A 764 33.21 -8.48 -8.78
C ASP A 764 33.64 -9.03 -10.14
N ILE A 765 33.67 -10.36 -10.27
CA ILE A 765 34.04 -11.02 -11.53
C ILE A 765 32.77 -11.46 -12.26
N LYS A 766 32.64 -11.02 -13.52
CA LYS A 766 31.52 -11.37 -14.40
C LYS A 766 31.28 -12.89 -14.42
N ASP A 767 30.02 -13.28 -14.38
CA ASP A 767 29.52 -14.68 -14.37
C ASP A 767 29.91 -15.49 -13.11
N LEU A 768 30.80 -14.98 -12.24
CA LEU A 768 31.19 -15.59 -10.96
C LEU A 768 30.58 -14.88 -9.73
N GLY A 769 30.35 -13.57 -9.82
CA GLY A 769 29.89 -12.72 -8.72
C GLY A 769 31.04 -12.15 -7.89
N THR A 770 30.73 -11.66 -6.69
CA THR A 770 31.70 -11.09 -5.76
C THR A 770 32.64 -12.17 -5.21
N VAL A 771 33.95 -12.00 -5.40
CA VAL A 771 34.97 -12.95 -4.91
C VAL A 771 36.01 -12.28 -4.02
N TYR A 772 36.59 -13.05 -3.10
CA TYR A 772 37.80 -12.69 -2.37
C TYR A 772 38.96 -13.55 -2.90
N THR A 773 39.97 -12.94 -3.52
CA THR A 773 41.08 -13.68 -4.16
C THR A 773 42.29 -13.82 -3.22
N ILE A 774 42.60 -15.07 -2.82
CA ILE A 774 43.87 -15.42 -2.15
C ILE A 774 44.82 -16.06 -3.17
N LYS A 775 46.04 -15.52 -3.29
CA LYS A 775 47.13 -16.10 -4.10
C LYS A 775 48.04 -16.91 -3.18
N VAL A 776 48.34 -18.15 -3.57
CA VAL A 776 49.06 -19.13 -2.73
C VAL A 776 50.13 -19.87 -3.52
N SER A 777 51.39 -19.78 -3.09
CA SER A 777 52.50 -20.55 -3.65
C SER A 777 52.90 -21.72 -2.72
N ASN A 778 53.40 -22.83 -3.29
CA ASN A 778 54.12 -23.85 -2.53
C ASN A 778 55.54 -23.97 -3.11
N ASP A 779 56.50 -24.20 -2.23
CA ASP A 779 57.87 -24.53 -2.61
C ASP A 779 57.97 -25.99 -3.07
N ARG A 780 58.89 -26.25 -4.00
CA ARG A 780 59.23 -27.60 -4.44
C ARG A 780 60.00 -28.34 -3.35
N ILE A 781 59.75 -29.63 -3.21
CA ILE A 781 60.60 -30.53 -2.43
C ILE A 781 61.95 -30.64 -3.15
N THR A 782 63.04 -30.45 -2.40
CA THR A 782 64.43 -30.54 -2.89
C THR A 782 65.30 -31.42 -2.01
N GLY A 783 66.35 -32.01 -2.57
CA GLY A 783 67.34 -32.83 -1.88
C GLY A 783 68.69 -32.85 -2.58
N ASP A 784 69.67 -33.48 -1.94
CA ASP A 784 71.04 -33.66 -2.43
C ASP A 784 71.35 -35.15 -2.57
N MET A 785 72.30 -35.51 -3.45
CA MET A 785 72.89 -36.85 -3.50
C MET A 785 74.41 -36.82 -3.32
N GLU A 786 74.94 -37.90 -2.75
CA GLU A 786 76.35 -38.17 -2.53
C GLU A 786 76.63 -39.64 -2.89
N LEU A 787 77.41 -39.89 -3.94
CA LEU A 787 77.91 -41.21 -4.33
C LEU A 787 79.37 -41.34 -3.89
N LEU A 788 79.69 -42.42 -3.20
CA LEU A 788 81.07 -42.88 -2.95
C LEU A 788 81.47 -43.93 -3.99
N LYS A 789 82.56 -43.68 -4.73
CA LYS A 789 83.14 -44.60 -5.71
C LYS A 789 84.44 -45.22 -5.19
N ILE A 790 84.49 -46.55 -5.16
CA ILE A 790 85.61 -47.33 -4.61
C ILE A 790 86.08 -48.48 -5.51
N ASP A 791 87.30 -48.94 -5.29
CA ASP A 791 87.83 -50.23 -5.77
C ASP A 791 87.17 -51.39 -4.99
N SER A 792 86.74 -52.44 -5.68
CA SER A 792 85.92 -53.49 -5.08
C SER A 792 86.67 -54.43 -4.12
N GLU A 793 87.99 -54.55 -4.27
CA GLU A 793 88.83 -55.49 -3.50
C GLU A 793 89.39 -54.82 -2.24
N THR A 794 89.88 -53.59 -2.38
CA THR A 794 90.60 -52.81 -1.37
C THR A 794 89.73 -51.76 -0.67
N LYS A 795 88.52 -51.49 -1.20
CA LYS A 795 87.59 -50.44 -0.74
C LYS A 795 88.19 -49.03 -0.68
N LYS A 796 89.27 -48.79 -1.43
CA LYS A 796 89.91 -47.47 -1.56
C LYS A 796 89.12 -46.58 -2.52
N PRO A 797 89.07 -45.26 -2.27
CA PRO A 797 88.39 -44.31 -3.17
C PRO A 797 89.03 -44.25 -4.56
N LEU A 798 88.19 -44.06 -5.58
CA LEU A 798 88.63 -43.87 -6.98
C LEU A 798 88.25 -42.47 -7.47
N ALA A 799 89.27 -41.65 -7.76
CA ALA A 799 89.12 -40.33 -8.36
C ALA A 799 88.97 -40.40 -9.90
N ASP A 800 88.55 -39.27 -10.49
CA ASP A 800 88.44 -39.02 -11.94
C ASP A 800 87.48 -39.90 -12.76
N ILE A 801 86.78 -40.84 -12.12
CA ILE A 801 85.71 -41.65 -12.71
C ILE A 801 84.56 -40.73 -13.13
N GLU A 802 84.07 -40.88 -14.35
CA GLU A 802 83.07 -40.01 -14.98
C GLU A 802 81.68 -40.65 -14.90
N PHE A 803 80.70 -39.89 -14.41
CA PHE A 803 79.33 -40.34 -14.17
C PHE A 803 78.31 -39.47 -14.89
N LYS A 804 77.12 -40.03 -15.11
CA LYS A 804 75.94 -39.31 -15.59
C LYS A 804 74.75 -39.55 -14.67
N VAL A 805 74.27 -38.50 -14.01
CA VAL A 805 72.96 -38.50 -13.34
C VAL A 805 71.89 -38.13 -14.36
N THR A 806 70.74 -38.82 -14.34
CA THR A 806 69.58 -38.55 -15.20
C THR A 806 68.30 -38.54 -14.39
N ALA A 807 67.49 -37.48 -14.52
CA ALA A 807 66.14 -37.42 -13.98
C ALA A 807 65.17 -38.20 -14.88
N LEU A 808 64.60 -39.28 -14.36
CA LEU A 808 63.68 -40.18 -15.10
C LEU A 808 62.21 -39.75 -14.95
N ASP A 809 61.91 -39.05 -13.86
CA ASP A 809 60.57 -38.67 -13.41
C ASP A 809 60.60 -37.29 -12.71
N GLY A 810 59.44 -36.78 -12.30
CA GLY A 810 59.34 -35.63 -11.40
C GLY A 810 59.61 -34.28 -12.06
N LEU A 811 59.92 -33.29 -11.23
CA LEU A 811 59.95 -31.88 -11.63
C LEU A 811 61.18 -31.53 -12.51
N MET A 812 62.22 -32.36 -12.47
CA MET A 812 63.43 -32.25 -13.29
C MET A 812 63.48 -33.22 -14.50
N LYS A 813 62.42 -34.00 -14.77
CA LYS A 813 62.39 -35.08 -15.76
C LYS A 813 63.09 -34.71 -17.09
N GLY A 814 64.08 -35.53 -17.48
CA GLY A 814 64.87 -35.35 -18.70
C GLY A 814 66.15 -34.52 -18.53
N GLN A 815 66.38 -33.86 -17.39
CA GLN A 815 67.66 -33.23 -17.09
C GLN A 815 68.75 -34.28 -16.82
N THR A 816 69.99 -33.95 -17.20
CA THR A 816 71.17 -34.79 -16.97
C THR A 816 72.35 -33.97 -16.48
N TRP A 817 73.15 -34.54 -15.58
CA TRP A 817 74.36 -33.93 -15.05
C TRP A 817 75.53 -34.90 -15.24
N ASP A 818 76.56 -34.44 -15.95
CA ASP A 818 77.81 -35.19 -16.11
C ASP A 818 78.78 -34.75 -14.99
N LEU A 819 79.26 -35.71 -14.21
CA LEU A 819 79.98 -35.51 -12.95
C LEU A 819 81.29 -36.31 -12.90
N LYS A 820 82.17 -35.99 -11.95
CA LYS A 820 83.42 -36.72 -11.68
C LYS A 820 83.60 -37.00 -10.19
N SER A 821 84.20 -38.13 -9.84
CA SER A 821 84.65 -38.39 -8.48
C SER A 821 85.92 -37.61 -8.16
N ASN A 822 86.00 -37.06 -6.96
CA ASN A 822 87.20 -36.37 -6.45
C ASN A 822 88.21 -37.35 -5.80
N ASP A 823 89.31 -36.83 -5.26
CA ASP A 823 90.37 -37.56 -4.55
C ASP A 823 89.89 -38.48 -3.41
N LYS A 824 88.67 -38.27 -2.90
CA LYS A 824 88.03 -39.08 -1.86
C LYS A 824 86.99 -40.06 -2.42
N GLY A 825 86.92 -40.21 -3.74
CA GLY A 825 85.92 -41.03 -4.43
C GLY A 825 84.52 -40.42 -4.45
N ILE A 826 84.34 -39.20 -3.93
CA ILE A 826 83.01 -38.62 -3.72
C ILE A 826 82.55 -37.86 -4.96
N VAL A 827 81.31 -38.13 -5.36
CA VAL A 827 80.51 -37.40 -6.34
C VAL A 827 79.32 -36.79 -5.62
N SER A 828 79.14 -35.46 -5.67
CA SER A 828 77.99 -34.80 -5.04
C SER A 828 77.22 -33.95 -6.04
N LEU A 829 75.88 -34.00 -5.95
CA LEU A 829 74.97 -33.19 -6.74
C LEU A 829 73.88 -32.64 -5.83
N LYS A 830 73.66 -31.32 -5.89
CA LYS A 830 72.81 -30.59 -4.95
C LYS A 830 71.56 -30.01 -5.60
N GLY A 831 70.49 -29.84 -4.83
CA GLY A 831 69.27 -29.17 -5.27
C GLY A 831 68.49 -29.94 -6.34
N LEU A 832 68.54 -31.28 -6.29
CA LEU A 832 67.65 -32.14 -7.04
C LEU A 832 66.22 -31.93 -6.55
N GLU A 833 65.26 -31.78 -7.47
CA GLU A 833 63.83 -31.65 -7.11
C GLU A 833 63.18 -33.02 -6.95
N TYR A 834 61.96 -33.08 -6.39
CA TYR A 834 61.19 -34.32 -6.27
C TYR A 834 61.12 -35.09 -7.59
N GLY A 835 61.45 -36.39 -7.54
CA GLY A 835 61.46 -37.29 -8.69
C GLY A 835 62.31 -38.54 -8.48
N HIS A 836 62.26 -39.43 -9.47
CA HIS A 836 63.09 -40.63 -9.60
C HIS A 836 64.30 -40.36 -10.51
N TYR A 837 65.46 -40.81 -10.10
CA TYR A 837 66.75 -40.57 -10.74
C TYR A 837 67.52 -41.88 -10.95
N LYS A 838 68.44 -41.87 -11.93
CA LYS A 838 69.52 -42.85 -12.03
C LYS A 838 70.89 -42.16 -12.07
N ILE A 839 71.92 -42.83 -11.57
CA ILE A 839 73.32 -42.51 -11.81
C ILE A 839 74.02 -43.68 -12.50
N GLU A 840 74.71 -43.38 -13.60
CA GLU A 840 75.43 -44.33 -14.46
C GLU A 840 76.92 -43.96 -14.49
N GLU A 841 77.80 -44.96 -14.51
CA GLU A 841 79.21 -44.72 -14.83
C GLU A 841 79.39 -44.68 -16.36
N VAL A 842 80.10 -43.65 -16.83
CA VAL A 842 80.34 -43.39 -18.25
C VAL A 842 81.78 -43.72 -18.64
N LYS A 843 82.75 -43.47 -17.74
CA LYS A 843 84.17 -43.75 -17.99
C LYS A 843 84.93 -44.07 -16.71
N THR A 844 85.72 -45.13 -16.75
CA THR A 844 86.58 -45.60 -15.66
C THR A 844 88.06 -45.34 -15.93
N LEU A 845 88.92 -45.63 -14.95
CA LEU A 845 90.37 -45.72 -15.12
C LEU A 845 90.75 -46.95 -15.95
N TRP A 846 91.77 -46.84 -16.81
CA TRP A 846 92.09 -47.86 -17.84
C TRP A 846 92.29 -49.30 -17.33
N ASN A 847 92.71 -49.46 -16.07
CA ASN A 847 92.97 -50.74 -15.41
C ASN A 847 91.78 -51.30 -14.62
N TYR A 848 90.58 -50.74 -14.78
CA TYR A 848 89.35 -51.17 -14.14
C TYR A 848 88.26 -51.54 -15.15
N VAL A 849 87.39 -52.46 -14.74
CA VAL A 849 86.14 -52.77 -15.44
C VAL A 849 85.14 -51.65 -15.15
N ILE A 850 84.57 -51.04 -16.20
CA ILE A 850 83.50 -50.06 -16.07
C ILE A 850 82.24 -50.71 -15.50
N ASN A 851 81.68 -50.16 -14.42
CA ASN A 851 80.42 -50.64 -13.88
C ASN A 851 79.26 -50.25 -14.82
N LYS A 852 78.52 -51.25 -15.30
CA LYS A 852 77.40 -51.07 -16.23
C LYS A 852 76.03 -51.07 -15.54
N GLU A 853 75.99 -51.21 -14.22
CA GLU A 853 74.75 -51.27 -13.45
C GLU A 853 74.38 -49.86 -12.94
N PRO A 854 73.28 -49.25 -13.45
CA PRO A 854 72.81 -47.97 -12.94
C PRO A 854 72.26 -48.10 -11.51
N ILE A 855 72.62 -47.15 -10.65
CA ILE A 855 71.99 -47.01 -9.33
C ILE A 855 70.79 -46.07 -9.46
N PHE A 856 69.61 -46.53 -9.03
CA PHE A 856 68.38 -45.75 -9.03
C PHE A 856 68.08 -45.19 -7.62
N PHE A 857 67.55 -43.98 -7.54
CA PHE A 857 67.21 -43.34 -6.27
C PHE A 857 66.07 -42.32 -6.39
N ASP A 858 65.45 -41.98 -5.25
CA ASP A 858 64.32 -41.05 -5.18
C ASP A 858 64.64 -39.82 -4.30
N VAL A 859 64.23 -38.65 -4.77
CA VAL A 859 64.02 -37.46 -3.92
C VAL A 859 62.54 -37.38 -3.58
N LYS A 860 62.22 -37.57 -2.29
CA LYS A 860 60.85 -37.66 -1.75
C LYS A 860 60.59 -36.69 -0.59
N GLU A 861 61.61 -36.36 0.20
CA GLU A 861 61.51 -35.48 1.36
C GLU A 861 62.36 -34.22 1.19
N ASN A 862 61.94 -33.09 1.77
CA ASN A 862 62.66 -31.83 1.60
C ASN A 862 63.88 -31.75 2.54
N GLY A 863 65.06 -31.51 1.97
CA GLY A 863 66.34 -31.60 2.66
C GLY A 863 66.91 -33.02 2.72
N GLN A 864 66.32 -33.99 2.01
CA GLN A 864 66.81 -35.37 1.95
C GLN A 864 68.22 -35.42 1.35
N VAL A 865 69.15 -36.12 2.02
CA VAL A 865 70.50 -36.39 1.50
C VAL A 865 70.61 -37.88 1.18
N ILE A 866 70.61 -38.22 -0.11
CA ILE A 866 70.72 -39.60 -0.59
C ILE A 866 72.20 -39.99 -0.62
N LYS A 867 72.56 -41.05 0.11
CA LYS A 867 73.91 -41.64 0.08
C LYS A 867 73.90 -42.92 -0.75
N LEU A 868 74.80 -43.00 -1.73
CA LEU A 868 74.98 -44.13 -2.65
C LEU A 868 76.43 -44.62 -2.58
N GLU A 869 76.65 -45.88 -2.94
CA GLU A 869 77.98 -46.47 -3.05
C GLU A 869 78.05 -47.29 -4.35
N MET A 870 79.17 -47.22 -5.07
CA MET A 870 79.40 -47.99 -6.28
C MET A 870 80.85 -48.47 -6.32
N GLU A 871 81.07 -49.70 -6.77
CA GLU A 871 82.40 -50.30 -6.85
C GLU A 871 82.88 -50.43 -8.31
N ASN A 872 84.19 -50.53 -8.53
CA ASN A 872 84.80 -51.04 -9.76
C ASN A 872 85.78 -52.17 -9.42
N LYS A 873 85.74 -53.24 -10.22
CA LYS A 873 86.71 -54.33 -10.20
C LYS A 873 87.94 -53.94 -11.02
N LYS A 874 89.15 -54.27 -10.56
CA LYS A 874 90.35 -54.23 -11.41
C LYS A 874 90.21 -55.22 -12.57
N ILE A 875 90.85 -54.90 -13.69
CA ILE A 875 91.08 -55.84 -14.79
C ILE A 875 92.11 -56.89 -14.35
N ARG A 876 91.73 -58.16 -14.43
CA ARG A 876 92.53 -59.34 -14.13
C ARG A 876 92.37 -60.38 -15.24
N ALA A 877 93.45 -60.95 -15.73
CA ALA A 877 93.42 -61.87 -16.88
C ALA A 877 94.57 -62.89 -16.85
N ASN A 878 94.64 -63.78 -17.84
CA ASN A 878 95.58 -64.90 -17.87
C ASN A 878 96.60 -64.77 -19.01
N ALA A 879 97.73 -65.46 -18.90
CA ALA A 879 98.72 -65.62 -19.96
C ALA A 879 99.00 -67.10 -20.22
N GLU A 880 99.19 -67.47 -21.49
CA GLU A 880 99.63 -68.80 -21.91
C GLU A 880 100.84 -68.65 -22.84
N LEU A 881 101.95 -69.35 -22.55
CA LEU A 881 103.04 -69.53 -23.50
C LEU A 881 102.99 -70.95 -24.07
N ILE A 882 103.13 -71.07 -25.40
CA ILE A 882 103.20 -72.34 -26.13
C ILE A 882 104.60 -72.50 -26.72
N LYS A 883 105.30 -73.55 -26.30
CA LYS A 883 106.66 -73.87 -26.73
C LYS A 883 106.65 -74.98 -27.77
N VAL A 884 107.22 -74.71 -28.93
CA VAL A 884 107.32 -75.68 -30.04
C VAL A 884 108.73 -75.79 -30.62
N ASP A 885 108.91 -76.87 -31.37
CA ASP A 885 109.97 -77.08 -32.35
C ASP A 885 109.77 -76.16 -33.58
N SER A 886 110.82 -75.52 -34.06
CA SER A 886 110.75 -74.54 -35.17
C SER A 886 110.33 -75.14 -36.52
N GLU A 887 110.57 -76.42 -36.77
CA GLU A 887 110.38 -77.07 -38.08
C GLU A 887 109.17 -78.02 -38.06
N THR A 888 109.08 -78.91 -37.08
CA THR A 888 107.99 -79.89 -36.94
C THR A 888 106.76 -79.35 -36.20
N LYS A 889 106.89 -78.20 -35.53
CA LYS A 889 105.85 -77.57 -34.67
C LYS A 889 105.33 -78.48 -33.54
N ARG A 890 106.05 -79.56 -33.20
CA ARG A 890 105.72 -80.41 -32.04
C ARG A 890 105.92 -79.63 -30.73
N PRO A 891 105.11 -79.88 -29.69
CA PRO A 891 105.30 -79.25 -28.38
C PRO A 891 106.62 -79.70 -27.73
N LEU A 892 107.23 -78.83 -26.93
CA LEU A 892 108.49 -79.12 -26.22
C LEU A 892 108.34 -78.93 -24.69
N GLU A 893 108.45 -80.02 -23.95
CA GLU A 893 108.56 -80.06 -22.48
C GLU A 893 109.95 -79.58 -22.03
N GLY A 894 110.04 -78.94 -20.85
CA GLY A 894 111.32 -78.69 -20.17
C GLY A 894 112.08 -77.40 -20.54
N ALA A 895 111.52 -76.52 -21.37
CA ALA A 895 112.04 -75.16 -21.51
C ALA A 895 111.72 -74.33 -20.27
N GLU A 896 112.65 -73.52 -19.79
CA GLU A 896 112.45 -72.67 -18.59
C GLU A 896 112.38 -71.20 -18.99
N PHE A 897 111.40 -70.48 -18.43
CA PHE A 897 111.12 -69.07 -18.69
C PHE A 897 110.97 -68.27 -17.40
N GLU A 898 111.34 -67.00 -17.45
CA GLU A 898 110.87 -65.99 -16.51
C GLU A 898 109.71 -65.19 -17.12
N LEU A 899 108.74 -64.78 -16.30
CA LEU A 899 107.71 -63.80 -16.67
C LEU A 899 107.95 -62.50 -15.92
N TRP A 900 107.96 -61.38 -16.63
CA TRP A 900 108.21 -60.04 -16.09
C TRP A 900 107.02 -59.09 -16.37
N ASN A 901 106.83 -58.07 -15.54
CA ASN A 901 105.90 -56.94 -15.74
C ASN A 901 106.67 -55.63 -15.56
N GLY A 902 107.11 -55.05 -16.68
CA GLY A 902 108.17 -54.04 -16.68
C GLY A 902 109.44 -54.57 -15.97
N GLU A 903 109.91 -53.85 -14.96
CA GLU A 903 111.08 -54.21 -14.14
C GLU A 903 110.76 -55.23 -13.02
N ASN A 904 109.51 -55.69 -12.88
CA ASN A 904 109.11 -56.60 -11.80
C ASN A 904 109.06 -58.06 -12.28
N LEU A 905 109.88 -58.93 -11.70
CA LEU A 905 109.75 -60.38 -11.90
C LEU A 905 108.44 -60.87 -11.29
N VAL A 906 107.63 -61.57 -12.09
CA VAL A 906 106.33 -62.15 -11.71
C VAL A 906 106.50 -63.58 -11.22
N GLY A 907 107.40 -64.34 -11.87
CA GLY A 907 107.73 -65.71 -11.48
C GLY A 907 108.51 -66.46 -12.57
N ASN A 908 108.96 -67.67 -12.22
CA ASN A 908 109.70 -68.56 -13.11
C ASN A 908 108.86 -69.81 -13.37
N TYR A 909 108.87 -70.29 -14.61
CA TYR A 909 107.95 -71.30 -15.13
C TYR A 909 108.68 -72.28 -16.06
N THR A 910 108.16 -73.50 -16.19
CA THR A 910 108.72 -74.55 -17.06
C THR A 910 107.63 -75.11 -17.95
N THR A 911 107.93 -75.38 -19.22
CA THR A 911 106.94 -75.89 -20.18
C THR A 911 106.59 -77.35 -19.90
N ASN A 912 105.29 -77.65 -19.89
CA ASN A 912 104.76 -78.98 -19.65
C ASN A 912 104.82 -79.88 -20.92
N LYS A 913 104.25 -81.08 -20.84
CA LYS A 913 104.17 -82.06 -21.95
C LYS A 913 103.50 -81.56 -23.23
N ASP A 914 102.58 -80.61 -23.10
CA ASP A 914 101.89 -79.95 -24.22
C ASP A 914 102.66 -78.71 -24.71
N GLY A 915 103.89 -78.50 -24.22
CA GLY A 915 104.72 -77.32 -24.47
C GLY A 915 104.26 -76.07 -23.72
N LYS A 916 103.32 -76.18 -22.78
CA LYS A 916 102.61 -75.03 -22.22
C LYS A 916 103.14 -74.54 -20.88
N ILE A 917 103.09 -73.22 -20.71
CA ILE A 917 103.06 -72.50 -19.43
C ILE A 917 101.75 -71.74 -19.38
N VAL A 918 101.06 -71.76 -18.23
CA VAL A 918 99.86 -70.92 -17.98
C VAL A 918 100.07 -70.16 -16.68
N VAL A 919 99.80 -68.85 -16.71
CA VAL A 919 99.87 -67.96 -15.54
C VAL A 919 98.53 -67.25 -15.40
N GLU A 920 97.86 -67.46 -14.27
CA GLU A 920 96.51 -66.93 -14.03
C GLU A 920 96.51 -65.65 -13.20
N ASN A 921 95.43 -64.87 -13.29
CA ASN A 921 95.13 -63.73 -12.41
C ASN A 921 96.21 -62.61 -12.40
N LEU A 922 96.80 -62.33 -13.55
CA LEU A 922 97.65 -61.17 -13.79
C LEU A 922 96.80 -59.89 -13.76
N GLU A 923 97.23 -58.85 -13.01
CA GLU A 923 96.60 -57.53 -13.07
C GLU A 923 96.93 -56.81 -14.39
N ALA A 924 96.15 -55.79 -14.76
CA ALA A 924 96.41 -55.01 -15.96
C ALA A 924 97.83 -54.38 -15.98
N GLY A 925 98.58 -54.61 -17.06
CA GLY A 925 100.00 -54.28 -17.16
C GLY A 925 100.66 -54.77 -18.45
N ASN A 926 101.97 -54.50 -18.59
CA ASN A 926 102.76 -54.83 -19.77
C ASN A 926 103.79 -55.89 -19.40
N TYR A 927 103.66 -57.07 -20.00
CA TYR A 927 104.37 -58.29 -19.62
C TYR A 927 105.28 -58.81 -20.72
N TYR A 928 106.28 -59.62 -20.37
CA TYR A 928 107.04 -60.43 -21.35
C TYR A 928 107.60 -61.71 -20.72
N PHE A 929 107.69 -62.77 -21.53
CA PHE A 929 108.45 -63.98 -21.17
C PHE A 929 109.92 -63.87 -21.65
N ASN A 930 110.84 -64.56 -20.97
CA ASN A 930 112.27 -64.59 -21.27
C ASN A 930 112.78 -66.05 -21.20
N GLU A 931 113.28 -66.64 -22.30
CA GLU A 931 113.81 -68.03 -22.27
C GLU A 931 115.19 -68.06 -21.60
N ILE A 932 115.26 -68.72 -20.45
CA ILE A 932 116.50 -68.92 -19.69
C ILE A 932 117.16 -70.28 -19.94
N LYS A 933 116.43 -71.24 -20.54
CA LYS A 933 116.94 -72.58 -20.84
C LYS A 933 116.11 -73.30 -21.92
N ALA A 934 116.80 -73.88 -22.90
CA ALA A 934 116.20 -74.73 -23.94
C ALA A 934 115.85 -76.15 -23.44
N PRO A 935 114.91 -76.85 -24.12
CA PRO A 935 114.71 -78.29 -24.00
C PRO A 935 115.93 -79.13 -24.42
N ASP A 936 116.01 -80.38 -23.95
CA ASP A 936 117.07 -81.32 -24.34
C ASP A 936 117.05 -81.60 -25.87
N HIS A 937 118.24 -81.72 -26.46
CA HIS A 937 118.50 -81.77 -27.92
C HIS A 937 118.21 -80.47 -28.71
N TYR A 938 117.70 -79.40 -28.08
CA TYR A 938 117.44 -78.11 -28.74
C TYR A 938 118.51 -77.04 -28.46
N GLU A 939 118.53 -76.02 -29.31
CA GLU A 939 119.25 -74.76 -29.14
C GLU A 939 118.37 -73.75 -28.36
N ILE A 940 118.96 -72.76 -27.68
CA ILE A 940 118.24 -71.71 -26.92
C ILE A 940 117.95 -70.50 -27.81
N ASN A 941 116.77 -69.90 -27.69
CA ASN A 941 116.33 -68.77 -28.53
C ASN A 941 116.05 -67.52 -27.69
N GLN A 942 117.11 -66.77 -27.38
CA GLN A 942 117.03 -65.56 -26.55
C GLN A 942 116.70 -64.28 -27.34
N ASP A 943 116.71 -64.32 -28.67
CA ASP A 943 116.43 -63.17 -29.54
C ASP A 943 114.93 -63.00 -29.86
N GLN A 944 114.05 -63.83 -29.28
CA GLN A 944 112.62 -63.81 -29.58
C GLN A 944 111.84 -62.83 -28.69
N ASP A 945 111.09 -61.90 -29.29
CA ASP A 945 110.10 -61.07 -28.60
C ASP A 945 108.89 -61.93 -28.17
N LEU A 946 108.62 -61.93 -26.86
CA LEU A 946 107.54 -62.66 -26.20
C LEU A 946 106.70 -61.71 -25.31
N SER A 947 106.61 -60.43 -25.69
CA SER A 947 105.86 -59.41 -24.96
C SER A 947 104.35 -59.43 -25.23
N PHE A 948 103.56 -59.03 -24.23
CA PHE A 948 102.09 -58.95 -24.30
C PHE A 948 101.53 -57.93 -23.29
N VAL A 949 100.26 -57.55 -23.45
CA VAL A 949 99.57 -56.58 -22.58
C VAL A 949 98.29 -57.19 -22.02
N ILE A 950 98.06 -57.03 -20.72
CA ILE A 950 96.80 -57.37 -20.06
C ILE A 950 95.91 -56.11 -20.04
N ASP A 951 94.98 -56.04 -21.00
CA ASP A 951 94.12 -54.87 -21.26
C ASP A 951 92.60 -55.13 -21.08
N LYS A 952 92.19 -56.39 -20.86
CA LYS A 952 90.78 -56.79 -20.72
C LYS A 952 90.62 -57.88 -19.67
N ASP A 953 89.53 -57.78 -18.90
CA ASP A 953 89.21 -58.70 -17.81
C ASP A 953 88.82 -60.09 -18.35
N GLY A 954 89.42 -61.15 -17.81
CA GLY A 954 89.16 -62.53 -18.18
C GLY A 954 89.69 -63.00 -19.54
N GLU A 955 90.45 -62.17 -20.29
CA GLU A 955 91.11 -62.60 -21.53
C GLU A 955 92.35 -63.47 -21.23
N THR A 956 92.58 -64.53 -22.01
CA THR A 956 93.86 -65.26 -21.98
C THR A 956 94.74 -64.77 -23.14
N LYS A 957 95.92 -64.24 -22.84
CA LYS A 957 96.92 -63.82 -23.83
C LYS A 957 97.85 -64.97 -24.18
N THR A 958 97.78 -65.46 -25.41
CA THR A 958 98.65 -66.55 -25.88
C THR A 958 99.88 -65.99 -26.61
N VAL A 959 101.06 -66.52 -26.27
CA VAL A 959 102.36 -66.21 -26.90
C VAL A 959 103.02 -67.54 -27.33
N THR A 960 103.78 -67.57 -28.43
CA THR A 960 104.42 -68.80 -28.95
C THR A 960 105.92 -68.64 -29.03
N ALA A 961 106.71 -69.58 -28.51
CA ALA A 961 108.17 -69.58 -28.53
C ALA A 961 108.76 -70.81 -29.26
N GLU A 962 109.73 -70.62 -30.15
CA GLU A 962 110.22 -71.66 -31.08
C GLU A 962 111.73 -71.94 -30.97
N ASN A 963 112.13 -73.22 -30.88
CA ASN A 963 113.56 -73.63 -30.82
C ASN A 963 113.88 -74.71 -31.85
N LYS A 964 115.14 -74.79 -32.29
CA LYS A 964 115.62 -75.71 -33.33
C LYS A 964 116.42 -76.89 -32.77
N VAL A 965 116.32 -78.05 -33.43
CA VAL A 965 117.03 -79.30 -33.07
C VAL A 965 118.46 -79.34 -33.64
N LYS A 966 119.37 -80.01 -32.92
CA LYS A 966 120.79 -80.20 -33.30
C LYS A 966 120.98 -81.23 -34.42
N THR A 967 122.13 -81.17 -35.12
CA THR A 967 122.46 -81.97 -36.31
C THR A 967 123.93 -82.42 -36.36
N GLY A 968 124.30 -83.32 -37.27
CA GLY A 968 125.67 -83.76 -37.57
C GLY A 968 125.79 -84.46 -38.94
N GLU A 969 126.95 -85.03 -39.26
CA GLU A 969 127.25 -85.61 -40.60
C GLU A 969 127.55 -87.12 -40.57
N VAL A 970 127.35 -87.78 -41.72
CA VAL A 970 127.70 -89.19 -41.95
C VAL A 970 128.27 -89.41 -43.37
N ASP A 971 129.19 -90.37 -43.51
CA ASP A 971 129.99 -90.68 -44.70
C ASP A 971 130.00 -92.22 -44.97
N PHE A 972 129.41 -92.67 -46.07
CA PHE A 972 129.05 -94.06 -46.36
C PHE A 972 129.80 -94.65 -47.56
N THR A 973 130.27 -95.90 -47.46
CA THR A 973 131.02 -96.61 -48.51
C THR A 973 130.49 -98.02 -48.80
N LYS A 974 130.82 -98.60 -49.96
CA LYS A 974 130.42 -99.96 -50.37
C LYS A 974 131.60 -100.66 -51.05
N THR A 975 131.99 -101.88 -50.66
CA THR A 975 133.25 -102.48 -51.15
C THR A 975 133.19 -103.97 -51.55
N ASP A 976 134.08 -104.37 -52.48
CA ASP A 976 134.34 -105.75 -52.89
C ASP A 976 135.10 -106.51 -51.80
N VAL A 977 134.57 -107.66 -51.37
CA VAL A 977 135.20 -108.54 -50.38
C VAL A 977 136.57 -109.05 -50.86
N THR A 978 136.73 -109.25 -52.17
CA THR A 978 137.91 -109.88 -52.80
C THR A 978 139.12 -108.94 -52.84
N ASN A 979 138.92 -107.66 -53.16
CA ASN A 979 140.01 -106.71 -53.41
C ASN A 979 139.92 -105.40 -52.61
N GLY A 980 138.85 -105.19 -51.83
CA GLY A 980 138.63 -104.02 -50.99
C GLY A 980 138.30 -102.72 -51.72
N GLN A 981 138.17 -102.72 -53.05
CA GLN A 981 137.82 -101.53 -53.83
C GLN A 981 136.35 -101.14 -53.62
N ASN A 982 136.04 -99.86 -53.77
CA ASN A 982 134.65 -99.40 -53.74
C ASN A 982 133.87 -99.99 -54.93
N ILE A 983 132.61 -100.37 -54.72
CA ILE A 983 131.69 -100.80 -55.79
C ILE A 983 130.58 -99.76 -55.95
N GLU A 984 130.28 -99.38 -57.19
CA GLU A 984 129.13 -98.56 -57.56
C GLU A 984 127.93 -99.42 -58.00
N GLY A 985 126.72 -98.88 -57.85
CA GLY A 985 125.49 -99.51 -58.37
C GLY A 985 124.69 -100.36 -57.37
N ALA A 986 125.21 -100.64 -56.17
CA ALA A 986 124.38 -101.20 -55.09
C ALA A 986 123.40 -100.14 -54.57
N LYS A 987 122.22 -100.52 -54.06
CA LYS A 987 121.30 -99.59 -53.40
C LYS A 987 121.24 -99.82 -51.91
N ILE A 988 121.13 -98.73 -51.14
CA ILE A 988 121.15 -98.73 -49.67
C ILE A 988 120.07 -97.80 -49.12
N GLU A 989 119.23 -98.33 -48.23
CA GLU A 989 118.22 -97.57 -47.48
C GLU A 989 118.81 -97.04 -46.15
N ILE A 990 118.41 -95.84 -45.70
CA ILE A 990 118.70 -95.28 -44.37
C ILE A 990 117.38 -94.81 -43.70
N VAL A 991 117.22 -95.10 -42.40
CA VAL A 991 116.05 -94.72 -41.59
C VAL A 991 116.47 -94.23 -40.20
N GLY A 992 115.95 -93.09 -39.74
CA GLY A 992 116.09 -92.59 -38.35
C GLY A 992 115.04 -93.19 -37.41
N ILE A 993 115.36 -93.38 -36.12
CA ILE A 993 114.55 -94.23 -35.22
C ILE A 993 114.15 -93.61 -33.86
N GLU A 994 114.48 -92.35 -33.58
CA GLU A 994 114.16 -91.66 -32.32
C GLU A 994 113.19 -90.48 -32.52
N GLU A 995 112.47 -90.03 -31.48
CA GLU A 995 111.37 -89.06 -31.61
C GLU A 995 111.73 -87.78 -32.39
N GLN A 996 112.96 -87.28 -32.22
CA GLN A 996 113.47 -86.08 -32.87
C GLN A 996 113.96 -86.31 -34.31
N ASN A 997 114.25 -87.56 -34.74
CA ASN A 997 114.81 -87.86 -36.06
C ASN A 997 114.05 -88.92 -36.89
N LYS A 998 113.02 -89.56 -36.35
CA LYS A 998 112.16 -90.59 -36.99
C LYS A 998 111.45 -90.15 -38.28
N HIS A 999 111.45 -88.85 -38.56
CA HIS A 999 110.92 -88.29 -39.81
C HIS A 999 111.89 -88.44 -40.99
N VAL A 1000 113.14 -88.86 -40.74
CA VAL A 1000 114.20 -89.03 -41.74
C VAL A 1000 114.22 -90.45 -42.28
N LYS A 1001 113.94 -90.60 -43.58
CA LYS A 1001 114.05 -91.87 -44.32
C LYS A 1001 114.35 -91.61 -45.80
N PHE A 1002 115.33 -92.31 -46.36
CA PHE A 1002 115.72 -92.20 -47.78
C PHE A 1002 116.46 -93.45 -48.29
N GLU A 1003 116.63 -93.58 -49.62
CA GLU A 1003 117.47 -94.59 -50.28
C GLU A 1003 118.50 -93.87 -51.18
N PHE A 1004 119.69 -94.43 -51.32
CA PHE A 1004 120.75 -93.94 -52.21
C PHE A 1004 121.49 -95.09 -52.91
N THR A 1005 122.19 -94.79 -54.00
CA THR A 1005 123.03 -95.76 -54.73
C THR A 1005 124.50 -95.60 -54.30
N SER A 1006 125.24 -96.70 -54.15
CA SER A 1006 126.68 -96.66 -53.89
C SER A 1006 127.44 -96.02 -55.06
N SER A 1007 128.45 -95.23 -54.73
CA SER A 1007 129.36 -94.61 -55.69
C SER A 1007 130.81 -94.99 -55.35
N LEU A 1008 131.71 -94.93 -56.33
CA LEU A 1008 133.14 -95.13 -56.12
C LEU A 1008 133.77 -94.09 -55.18
N ALA A 1009 133.12 -92.94 -54.95
CA ALA A 1009 133.60 -91.87 -54.08
C ALA A 1009 133.04 -91.93 -52.64
N GLY A 1010 132.08 -92.81 -52.36
CA GLY A 1010 131.25 -92.77 -51.15
C GLY A 1010 130.05 -91.81 -51.26
N ASN A 1011 129.30 -91.66 -50.18
CA ASN A 1011 128.08 -90.84 -50.10
C ASN A 1011 128.01 -90.12 -48.75
N LYS A 1012 127.69 -88.82 -48.72
CA LYS A 1012 127.67 -88.00 -47.50
C LYS A 1012 126.30 -87.36 -47.26
N PHE A 1013 125.88 -87.30 -45.99
CA PHE A 1013 124.60 -86.73 -45.57
C PHE A 1013 124.75 -85.94 -44.26
N THR A 1014 124.00 -84.85 -44.11
CA THR A 1014 123.83 -84.12 -42.84
C THR A 1014 122.44 -84.44 -42.29
N LEU A 1015 122.35 -84.96 -41.06
CA LEU A 1015 121.09 -85.45 -40.47
C LEU A 1015 120.92 -84.94 -39.02
N PRO A 1016 119.70 -84.89 -38.46
CA PRO A 1016 119.44 -84.56 -37.06
C PRO A 1016 120.13 -85.48 -36.05
N GLU A 1017 120.31 -84.97 -34.82
CA GLU A 1017 120.84 -85.72 -33.69
C GLU A 1017 119.96 -86.95 -33.37
N GLY A 1018 120.56 -88.13 -33.25
CA GLY A 1018 119.87 -89.39 -32.94
C GLY A 1018 120.38 -90.62 -33.71
N LYS A 1019 119.67 -91.74 -33.57
CA LYS A 1019 120.06 -93.07 -34.12
C LYS A 1019 119.47 -93.37 -35.51
N TYR A 1020 120.17 -94.22 -36.27
CA TYR A 1020 119.90 -94.60 -37.66
C TYR A 1020 120.21 -96.08 -37.97
N GLU A 1021 119.48 -96.68 -38.92
CA GLU A 1021 119.65 -98.05 -39.46
C GLU A 1021 119.84 -98.02 -40.99
N PHE A 1022 120.58 -99.00 -41.56
CA PHE A 1022 120.82 -99.13 -43.01
C PHE A 1022 120.97 -100.57 -43.53
N ARG A 1023 120.68 -100.82 -44.83
CA ARG A 1023 120.76 -102.14 -45.49
C ARG A 1023 120.87 -102.06 -47.02
N GLU A 1024 121.44 -103.09 -47.67
CA GLU A 1024 121.40 -103.21 -49.15
C GLU A 1024 120.02 -103.68 -49.64
N THR A 1025 119.56 -103.13 -50.78
CA THR A 1025 118.26 -103.47 -51.41
C THR A 1025 118.40 -104.00 -52.84
N GLN A 1026 119.57 -103.84 -53.49
CA GLN A 1026 119.88 -104.33 -54.84
C GLN A 1026 121.40 -104.48 -55.02
N GLN A 1027 121.86 -105.55 -55.68
CA GLN A 1027 123.30 -105.81 -55.90
C GLN A 1027 123.89 -105.19 -57.18
N PRO A 1028 125.22 -105.00 -57.25
CA PRO A 1028 125.95 -104.65 -58.48
C PRO A 1028 126.04 -105.79 -59.51
N GLU A 1029 126.31 -105.46 -60.78
CA GLU A 1029 126.50 -106.44 -61.86
C GLU A 1029 127.82 -107.23 -61.68
N GLY A 1030 127.76 -108.56 -61.80
CA GLY A 1030 128.92 -109.45 -61.58
C GLY A 1030 129.22 -109.74 -60.10
N TYR A 1031 128.32 -109.34 -59.19
CA TYR A 1031 128.42 -109.57 -57.76
C TYR A 1031 127.15 -110.22 -57.17
N GLU A 1032 127.25 -110.80 -55.98
CA GLU A 1032 126.11 -111.32 -55.21
C GLU A 1032 125.54 -110.30 -54.20
N LEU A 1033 124.26 -110.49 -53.82
CA LEU A 1033 123.51 -109.60 -52.93
C LEU A 1033 123.93 -109.75 -51.46
N SER A 1034 124.23 -108.61 -50.84
CA SER A 1034 124.56 -108.48 -49.43
C SER A 1034 123.30 -108.63 -48.56
N THR A 1035 123.41 -109.37 -47.47
CA THR A 1035 122.32 -109.59 -46.49
C THR A 1035 122.59 -108.92 -45.14
N GLU A 1036 123.63 -108.10 -45.05
CA GLU A 1036 124.05 -107.38 -43.85
C GLU A 1036 123.22 -106.09 -43.64
N VAL A 1037 122.85 -105.84 -42.38
CA VAL A 1037 122.12 -104.67 -41.89
C VAL A 1037 122.98 -104.00 -40.82
N GLY A 1038 123.17 -102.69 -40.91
CA GLY A 1038 124.02 -101.91 -39.99
C GLY A 1038 123.29 -100.73 -39.35
N THR A 1039 123.93 -100.10 -38.38
CA THR A 1039 123.37 -98.96 -37.61
C THR A 1039 124.43 -97.92 -37.30
N PHE A 1040 124.02 -96.66 -37.10
CA PHE A 1040 124.88 -95.59 -36.59
C PHE A 1040 124.11 -94.58 -35.74
N GLU A 1041 124.82 -93.70 -35.03
CA GLU A 1041 124.24 -92.66 -34.17
C GLU A 1041 124.98 -91.35 -34.42
N ILE A 1042 124.25 -90.24 -34.56
CA ILE A 1042 124.80 -88.89 -34.63
C ILE A 1042 124.57 -88.20 -33.29
N LYS A 1043 125.62 -87.67 -32.69
CA LYS A 1043 125.55 -86.66 -31.62
C LYS A 1043 125.95 -85.30 -32.21
N GLY A 1044 125.42 -84.20 -31.67
CA GLY A 1044 125.52 -82.87 -32.27
C GLY A 1044 126.95 -82.48 -32.68
N GLY A 1045 127.15 -82.23 -33.98
CA GLY A 1045 128.42 -81.82 -34.58
C GLY A 1045 129.41 -82.96 -34.92
N GLU A 1046 129.09 -84.23 -34.68
CA GLU A 1046 129.97 -85.36 -35.04
C GLU A 1046 129.94 -85.70 -36.54
N ILE A 1047 131.02 -86.33 -37.04
CA ILE A 1047 131.11 -86.90 -38.40
C ILE A 1047 131.31 -88.41 -38.30
N ILE A 1048 130.32 -89.17 -38.77
CA ILE A 1048 130.21 -90.63 -38.62
C ILE A 1048 130.60 -91.36 -39.92
N LYS A 1049 131.05 -92.62 -39.85
CA LYS A 1049 131.43 -93.44 -41.03
C LYS A 1049 130.75 -94.81 -41.04
N ALA A 1050 130.32 -95.26 -42.23
CA ALA A 1050 129.64 -96.54 -42.45
C ALA A 1050 130.12 -97.28 -43.73
N ASN A 1051 129.98 -98.61 -43.76
CA ASN A 1051 130.44 -99.50 -44.84
C ASN A 1051 129.55 -100.76 -44.97
N LEU A 1052 129.53 -101.39 -46.15
CA LEU A 1052 128.77 -102.62 -46.49
C LEU A 1052 129.41 -103.32 -47.72
N LYS A 1053 129.25 -104.65 -47.96
CA LYS A 1053 130.11 -105.40 -48.94
C LYS A 1053 129.43 -106.42 -49.88
N ASN A 1054 130.12 -106.90 -50.95
CA ASN A 1054 129.65 -107.93 -51.91
C ASN A 1054 130.79 -108.88 -52.43
N GLU A 1055 130.44 -110.05 -52.99
CA GLU A 1055 131.36 -111.11 -53.53
C GLU A 1055 131.18 -111.39 -55.06
N ARG A 1056 132.11 -112.10 -55.74
CA ARG A 1056 132.28 -112.22 -57.23
C ARG A 1056 131.93 -113.59 -57.87
N THR A 1057 131.84 -113.64 -59.21
CA THR A 1057 131.51 -114.84 -60.05
C THR A 1057 132.71 -115.42 -60.88
N THR A 1058 132.91 -116.76 -60.91
CA THR A 1058 134.08 -117.45 -61.56
C THR A 1058 133.78 -118.85 -62.20
N GLY A 1059 134.69 -119.42 -63.00
CA GLY A 1059 134.59 -120.74 -63.69
C GLY A 1059 135.92 -121.26 -64.30
N LYS A 1060 135.92 -122.34 -65.11
CA LYS A 1060 137.12 -123.17 -65.44
C LYS A 1060 137.29 -123.61 -66.93
N LEU A 1061 138.53 -123.87 -67.36
CA LEU A 1061 138.94 -124.29 -68.73
C LEU A 1061 139.93 -125.49 -68.73
N ILE A 1062 139.92 -126.30 -69.80
CA ILE A 1062 140.84 -127.43 -70.09
C ILE A 1062 141.33 -127.40 -71.57
N PHE A 1063 142.59 -127.78 -71.87
CA PHE A 1063 143.19 -127.72 -73.23
C PHE A 1063 144.13 -128.89 -73.61
N THR A 1064 144.21 -129.27 -74.90
CA THR A 1064 145.14 -130.28 -75.49
C THR A 1064 145.71 -129.92 -76.89
N LYS A 1065 146.69 -130.70 -77.41
CA LYS A 1065 147.38 -130.46 -78.71
C LYS A 1065 147.80 -131.77 -79.42
N THR A 1066 147.62 -131.92 -80.74
CA THR A 1066 147.93 -133.20 -81.45
C THR A 1066 148.51 -133.09 -82.88
N ASP A 1067 149.14 -134.16 -83.36
CA ASP A 1067 149.63 -134.36 -84.73
C ASP A 1067 148.46 -134.64 -85.70
N VAL A 1068 148.48 -134.05 -86.90
CA VAL A 1068 147.40 -134.16 -87.91
C VAL A 1068 147.39 -135.50 -88.68
N ALA A 1069 148.50 -136.22 -88.71
CA ALA A 1069 148.70 -137.46 -89.47
C ALA A 1069 148.79 -138.70 -88.57
N THR A 1070 149.34 -138.58 -87.36
CA THR A 1070 149.44 -139.69 -86.39
C THR A 1070 148.39 -139.61 -85.27
N GLY A 1071 147.87 -138.42 -84.97
CA GLY A 1071 146.99 -138.18 -83.81
C GLY A 1071 147.71 -138.13 -82.46
N GLU A 1072 149.04 -138.30 -82.42
CA GLU A 1072 149.81 -138.28 -81.16
C GLU A 1072 149.82 -136.89 -80.51
N VAL A 1073 149.90 -136.84 -79.17
CA VAL A 1073 149.86 -135.58 -78.40
C VAL A 1073 151.18 -134.82 -78.56
N LEU A 1074 151.09 -133.58 -79.05
CA LEU A 1074 152.26 -132.73 -79.33
C LEU A 1074 152.63 -131.85 -78.14
N GLU A 1075 153.82 -132.11 -77.60
CA GLU A 1075 154.46 -131.30 -76.57
C GLU A 1075 155.30 -130.17 -77.21
N GLY A 1076 155.36 -129.01 -76.54
CA GLY A 1076 156.26 -127.93 -76.93
C GLY A 1076 155.66 -126.83 -77.82
N ALA A 1077 154.38 -126.92 -78.20
CA ALA A 1077 153.69 -125.79 -78.83
C ALA A 1077 153.44 -124.68 -77.79
N LYS A 1078 153.65 -123.41 -78.15
CA LYS A 1078 153.24 -122.28 -77.28
C LYS A 1078 151.82 -121.87 -77.61
N ILE A 1079 151.03 -121.63 -76.57
CA ILE A 1079 149.60 -121.34 -76.63
C ILE A 1079 149.31 -120.10 -75.79
N LYS A 1080 148.43 -119.22 -76.27
CA LYS A 1080 147.96 -118.02 -75.58
C LYS A 1080 146.45 -118.07 -75.38
N ILE A 1081 145.98 -117.72 -74.18
CA ILE A 1081 144.59 -117.38 -73.84
C ILE A 1081 144.49 -115.88 -73.56
N GLU A 1082 143.38 -115.23 -73.94
CA GLU A 1082 143.13 -113.80 -73.72
C GLU A 1082 141.66 -113.52 -73.35
N CYS A 1083 141.44 -112.77 -72.28
CA CYS A 1083 140.12 -112.32 -71.80
C CYS A 1083 139.64 -111.07 -72.54
N LEU A 1084 138.54 -111.18 -73.27
CA LEU A 1084 137.97 -110.15 -74.16
C LEU A 1084 136.96 -109.24 -73.44
N SER A 1085 136.21 -109.79 -72.48
CA SER A 1085 135.13 -109.12 -71.75
C SER A 1085 134.95 -109.77 -70.37
N GLY A 1086 134.28 -109.08 -69.42
CA GLY A 1086 134.00 -109.58 -68.08
C GLY A 1086 134.89 -109.02 -66.95
N LEU A 1087 134.83 -109.63 -65.77
CA LEU A 1087 135.48 -109.17 -64.53
C LEU A 1087 137.02 -109.18 -64.59
N ASP A 1088 137.60 -109.98 -65.49
CA ASP A 1088 139.04 -110.16 -65.73
C ASP A 1088 139.50 -109.54 -67.08
N LYS A 1089 138.70 -108.67 -67.70
CA LYS A 1089 138.93 -108.15 -69.07
C LYS A 1089 140.36 -107.65 -69.31
N GLY A 1090 141.00 -108.15 -70.37
CA GLY A 1090 142.37 -107.83 -70.77
C GLY A 1090 143.45 -108.76 -70.18
N LYS A 1091 143.09 -109.67 -69.27
CA LYS A 1091 143.98 -110.71 -68.71
C LYS A 1091 144.42 -111.70 -69.79
N VAL A 1092 145.73 -111.90 -69.92
CA VAL A 1092 146.36 -112.84 -70.85
C VAL A 1092 147.05 -113.95 -70.05
N ILE A 1093 146.97 -115.19 -70.55
CA ILE A 1093 147.62 -116.37 -69.97
C ILE A 1093 148.35 -117.12 -71.10
N GLU A 1094 149.68 -117.17 -71.06
CA GLU A 1094 150.49 -117.93 -72.02
C GLU A 1094 151.06 -119.19 -71.37
N PHE A 1095 151.10 -120.29 -72.12
CA PHE A 1095 151.56 -121.59 -71.65
C PHE A 1095 152.14 -122.45 -72.78
N ILE A 1096 152.72 -123.61 -72.43
CA ILE A 1096 153.25 -124.60 -73.37
C ILE A 1096 152.38 -125.85 -73.32
N SER A 1097 152.06 -126.45 -74.47
CA SER A 1097 151.29 -127.70 -74.55
C SER A 1097 152.05 -128.84 -73.86
N SER A 1098 151.40 -129.45 -72.88
CA SER A 1098 151.90 -130.65 -72.19
C SER A 1098 151.31 -131.92 -72.82
N LYS A 1099 152.04 -133.04 -72.75
CA LYS A 1099 151.49 -134.37 -73.06
C LYS A 1099 150.26 -134.75 -72.21
N ASN A 1100 150.05 -134.09 -71.07
CA ASN A 1100 148.92 -134.32 -70.17
C ASN A 1100 147.75 -133.32 -70.36
N GLY A 1101 147.90 -132.33 -71.25
CA GLY A 1101 146.99 -131.18 -71.33
C GLY A 1101 147.23 -130.13 -70.24
N ASN A 1102 146.39 -129.09 -70.21
CA ASN A 1102 146.51 -127.92 -69.35
C ASN A 1102 145.12 -127.48 -68.81
N GLU A 1103 145.03 -126.95 -67.59
CA GLU A 1103 143.77 -126.44 -66.99
C GLU A 1103 143.95 -125.03 -66.37
N PHE A 1104 142.87 -124.23 -66.34
CA PHE A 1104 142.85 -122.86 -65.80
C PHE A 1104 141.52 -122.50 -65.12
N GLU A 1105 141.55 -121.57 -64.16
CA GLU A 1105 140.37 -120.97 -63.53
C GLU A 1105 140.32 -119.46 -63.83
N LEU A 1106 139.12 -118.93 -64.06
CA LEU A 1106 138.84 -117.71 -64.83
C LEU A 1106 137.61 -117.00 -64.27
N ALA A 1107 137.62 -115.66 -64.15
CA ALA A 1107 136.41 -114.94 -63.75
C ALA A 1107 135.36 -114.90 -64.87
N ALA A 1108 134.10 -114.60 -64.52
CA ALA A 1108 133.01 -114.44 -65.50
C ALA A 1108 133.40 -113.45 -66.63
N GLY A 1109 133.34 -113.91 -67.89
CA GLY A 1109 133.92 -113.24 -69.04
C GLY A 1109 134.05 -114.11 -70.30
N GLU A 1110 134.49 -113.50 -71.41
CA GLU A 1110 134.72 -114.18 -72.70
C GLU A 1110 136.21 -114.25 -73.04
N TYR A 1111 136.62 -115.30 -73.74
CA TYR A 1111 138.02 -115.68 -73.90
C TYR A 1111 138.35 -116.22 -75.30
N LYS A 1112 139.58 -115.98 -75.77
CA LYS A 1112 140.15 -116.51 -77.03
C LYS A 1112 141.39 -117.36 -76.77
N ILE A 1113 141.66 -118.37 -77.61
CA ILE A 1113 142.86 -119.23 -77.53
C ILE A 1113 143.52 -119.47 -78.91
N SER A 1114 144.87 -119.51 -78.97
CA SER A 1114 145.65 -119.66 -80.22
C SER A 1114 147.06 -120.22 -80.02
N GLU A 1115 147.60 -120.98 -80.99
CA GLU A 1115 149.04 -121.30 -81.06
C GLU A 1115 149.88 -120.08 -81.48
N THR A 1116 151.08 -119.93 -80.89
CA THR A 1116 152.05 -118.87 -81.19
C THR A 1116 153.43 -119.39 -81.57
N GLN A 1117 153.75 -120.67 -81.29
CA GLN A 1117 154.96 -121.34 -81.75
C GLN A 1117 154.71 -122.84 -81.95
N ALA A 1118 155.21 -123.40 -83.05
CA ALA A 1118 155.08 -124.81 -83.40
C ALA A 1118 156.05 -125.73 -82.60
N PRO A 1119 155.72 -127.02 -82.42
CA PRO A 1119 156.67 -128.04 -81.98
C PRO A 1119 157.84 -128.24 -82.96
N GLU A 1120 158.99 -128.72 -82.47
CA GLU A 1120 160.19 -128.90 -83.30
C GLU A 1120 159.98 -129.98 -84.39
N GLY A 1121 160.31 -129.63 -85.64
CA GLY A 1121 160.06 -130.47 -86.80
C GLY A 1121 158.66 -130.36 -87.41
N TYR A 1122 157.80 -129.48 -86.88
CA TYR A 1122 156.43 -129.27 -87.36
C TYR A 1122 156.17 -127.87 -87.94
N GLU A 1123 155.18 -127.79 -88.82
CA GLU A 1123 154.58 -126.57 -89.36
C GLU A 1123 153.67 -125.90 -88.29
N LEU A 1124 153.75 -124.57 -88.18
CA LEU A 1124 152.91 -123.75 -87.29
C LEU A 1124 151.45 -123.78 -87.74
N THR A 1125 150.52 -123.96 -86.81
CA THR A 1125 149.09 -123.92 -87.10
C THR A 1125 148.52 -122.51 -86.98
N THR A 1126 147.60 -122.18 -87.89
CA THR A 1126 146.82 -120.93 -87.88
C THR A 1126 145.44 -121.11 -87.24
N GLU A 1127 145.16 -122.30 -86.70
CA GLU A 1127 143.93 -122.66 -85.99
C GLU A 1127 143.81 -121.90 -84.65
N THR A 1128 142.61 -121.35 -84.36
CA THR A 1128 142.31 -120.62 -83.11
C THR A 1128 140.87 -120.89 -82.66
N GLY A 1129 140.60 -120.74 -81.36
CA GLY A 1129 139.27 -120.96 -80.76
C GLY A 1129 138.83 -119.86 -79.79
N THR A 1130 137.57 -119.91 -79.35
CA THR A 1130 136.96 -118.93 -78.43
C THR A 1130 135.92 -119.60 -77.53
N PHE A 1131 135.75 -119.11 -76.30
CA PHE A 1131 134.78 -119.62 -75.32
C PHE A 1131 134.35 -118.54 -74.30
N LYS A 1132 133.46 -118.90 -73.37
CA LYS A 1132 132.90 -118.02 -72.33
C LYS A 1132 132.88 -118.73 -70.97
N ILE A 1133 132.87 -117.93 -69.90
CA ILE A 1133 132.45 -118.29 -68.55
C ILE A 1133 131.30 -117.33 -68.20
N GLY A 1134 130.09 -117.84 -68.02
CA GLY A 1134 128.88 -117.07 -67.72
C GLY A 1134 128.26 -117.37 -66.36
N GLU A 1135 128.43 -118.59 -65.84
CA GLU A 1135 127.84 -119.04 -64.57
C GLU A 1135 128.91 -119.46 -63.54
N HIS A 1136 128.60 -119.34 -62.25
CA HIS A 1136 129.54 -119.71 -61.19
C HIS A 1136 129.81 -121.22 -61.20
N GLY A 1137 131.05 -121.63 -61.52
CA GLY A 1137 131.49 -123.03 -61.57
C GLY A 1137 131.45 -123.71 -62.94
N GLU A 1138 131.20 -122.97 -64.04
CA GLU A 1138 131.18 -123.52 -65.41
C GLU A 1138 132.53 -124.19 -65.83
N VAL A 1139 132.51 -125.18 -66.73
CA VAL A 1139 133.73 -125.90 -67.19
C VAL A 1139 133.79 -126.10 -68.71
N VAL A 1140 134.88 -125.65 -69.34
CA VAL A 1140 135.08 -125.60 -70.81
C VAL A 1140 136.27 -126.47 -71.28
N LYS A 1141 136.28 -126.95 -72.54
CA LYS A 1141 137.39 -127.74 -73.15
C LYS A 1141 137.78 -127.27 -74.57
N CYS A 1142 139.05 -127.36 -74.98
CA CYS A 1142 139.54 -126.93 -76.31
C CYS A 1142 140.80 -127.70 -76.82
N ASN A 1143 141.10 -127.69 -78.13
CA ASN A 1143 142.22 -128.44 -78.77
C ASN A 1143 142.73 -127.77 -80.09
N LEU A 1144 143.98 -128.02 -80.53
CA LEU A 1144 144.57 -127.54 -81.81
C LEU A 1144 145.60 -128.55 -82.43
N THR A 1145 146.01 -128.46 -83.71
CA THR A 1145 146.83 -129.50 -84.42
C THR A 1145 148.06 -129.04 -85.27
N ASN A 1146 149.01 -129.90 -85.71
CA ASN A 1146 150.21 -129.56 -86.57
C ASN A 1146 150.68 -130.69 -87.57
N LYS A 1147 151.62 -130.40 -88.51
CA LYS A 1147 152.12 -131.26 -89.64
C LYS A 1147 153.67 -131.23 -89.87
N LYS A 1148 154.29 -132.15 -90.65
CA LYS A 1148 155.77 -132.43 -90.74
C LYS A 1148 156.41 -132.35 -92.16
N PHE A 1149 157.75 -132.23 -92.28
CA PHE A 1149 158.52 -131.86 -93.52
C PHE A 1149 159.21 -132.98 -94.35
N GLU A 1150 159.55 -132.71 -95.64
CA GLU A 1150 160.39 -133.51 -96.58
C GLU A 1150 161.31 -132.62 -97.49
N ILE A 1151 162.19 -133.20 -98.34
CA ILE A 1151 163.23 -132.46 -99.12
C ILE A 1151 163.35 -132.90 -100.60
N VAL A 1152 163.07 -131.99 -101.58
CA VAL A 1152 163.94 -131.51 -102.73
C VAL A 1152 163.35 -130.21 -103.42
N LYS A 1153 163.47 -128.98 -102.84
CA LYS A 1153 163.44 -127.56 -103.43
C LYS A 1153 162.07 -126.70 -103.86
N THR A 1154 161.13 -125.99 -103.02
CA THR A 1154 160.09 -124.72 -103.18
C THR A 1154 158.83 -124.20 -102.15
N GLY A 1155 158.01 -123.01 -102.20
CA GLY A 1155 156.69 -122.52 -101.37
C GLY A 1155 155.92 -121.01 -101.29
N SER A 1156 154.62 -120.65 -100.75
CA SER A 1156 153.80 -119.25 -100.50
C SER A 1156 152.22 -119.18 -99.89
N SER A 1157 151.18 -118.22 -99.57
CA SER A 1157 150.63 -116.71 -99.30
C SER A 1157 148.98 -116.47 -99.00
N PHE A 1158 147.99 -115.49 -98.60
CA PHE A 1158 147.49 -114.06 -98.00
C PHE A 1158 145.82 -113.88 -97.69
N ASP A 1159 144.82 -112.89 -97.31
CA ASP A 1159 144.34 -111.42 -96.86
C ASP A 1159 142.68 -111.17 -96.55
N VAL A 1160 141.69 -110.18 -96.16
CA VAL A 1160 141.16 -108.78 -95.48
C VAL A 1160 139.50 -108.45 -95.47
N ASN A 1161 138.53 -107.45 -95.04
CA ASN A 1161 138.02 -106.21 -94.13
C ASN A 1161 136.42 -105.65 -94.35
N ALA A 1162 135.47 -104.66 -93.86
CA ALA A 1162 134.87 -103.64 -92.75
C ALA A 1162 133.42 -102.83 -93.10
N LEU A 1163 132.48 -101.88 -92.52
CA LEU A 1163 131.80 -101.11 -91.27
C LEU A 1163 130.55 -99.95 -91.45
N ILE A 1164 129.51 -99.49 -90.55
CA ILE A 1164 128.36 -98.32 -90.64
C ILE A 1164 127.31 -97.75 -89.41
N PRO A 1165 126.47 -96.56 -89.40
CA PRO A 1165 125.52 -95.82 -88.31
C PRO A 1165 124.14 -94.83 -88.52
N PHE A 1166 123.23 -94.28 -87.53
CA PHE A 1166 121.99 -93.20 -87.61
C PHE A 1166 121.06 -92.53 -86.34
N GLY A 1167 120.06 -91.50 -86.38
CA GLY A 1167 118.94 -90.95 -85.30
C GLY A 1167 118.02 -89.52 -85.29
N ILE A 1168 116.84 -89.19 -84.52
CA ILE A 1168 115.90 -87.85 -84.33
C ILE A 1168 114.61 -87.75 -83.23
N ILE A 1169 113.55 -86.85 -82.78
CA ILE A 1169 112.74 -85.43 -82.72
C ILE A 1169 111.46 -85.25 -81.60
N LEU A 1170 110.42 -84.31 -81.16
CA LEU A 1170 109.71 -82.85 -80.99
C LEU A 1170 108.33 -82.70 -79.97
N VAL A 1171 107.30 -81.77 -79.52
CA VAL A 1171 106.51 -80.33 -79.49
C VAL A 1171 105.33 -79.95 -78.32
N THR A 1172 104.65 -78.70 -78.01
CA THR A 1172 103.47 -78.27 -76.94
C THR A 1172 102.53 -76.84 -76.90
N GLY A 1173 101.41 -76.53 -76.03
CA GLY A 1173 100.59 -75.18 -75.61
C GLY A 1173 98.97 -75.08 -75.16
N GLY A 1174 98.01 -74.13 -74.58
CA GLY A 1174 97.67 -72.81 -73.71
C GLY A 1174 96.16 -72.02 -73.56
N LEU A 1175 95.67 -71.17 -72.49
CA LEU A 1175 94.53 -70.00 -72.26
C LEU A 1175 93.04 -70.08 -71.45
N GLY A 1176 92.06 -69.16 -70.88
CA GLY A 1176 91.65 -67.71 -70.27
C GLY A 1176 90.06 -67.14 -70.00
N ALA A 1177 89.51 -66.21 -69.01
CA ALA A 1177 88.03 -65.57 -68.78
C ALA A 1177 87.53 -64.41 -67.62
N LEU A 1178 86.29 -63.65 -67.53
CA LEU A 1178 85.67 -62.60 -66.43
C LEU A 1178 84.14 -61.81 -66.44
N ILE A 1179 83.38 -61.21 -65.36
CA ILE A 1179 82.04 -60.25 -65.30
C ILE A 1179 81.27 -59.58 -63.93
N LEU A 1180 80.33 -58.47 -63.80
CA LEU A 1180 79.32 -57.97 -62.60
C LEU A 1180 78.33 -56.57 -62.41
N SER A 1181 77.12 -56.46 -61.64
CA SER A 1181 76.35 -55.38 -60.67
C SER A 1181 75.18 -54.15 -60.84
N LYS A 1182 74.17 -53.72 -59.86
CA LYS A 1182 73.50 -52.30 -59.40
C LYS A 1182 72.04 -51.95 -58.65
N LYS A 1183 71.93 -51.07 -57.57
CA LYS A 1183 70.88 -50.10 -56.86
C LYS A 1183 69.31 -50.33 -56.68
N ARG A 1184 68.43 -49.60 -55.88
CA ARG A 1184 68.31 -48.20 -55.30
C ARG A 1184 67.36 -48.04 -54.05
N LYS A 1185 67.45 -46.91 -53.32
CA LYS A 1185 66.48 -46.32 -52.32
C LYS A 1185 66.54 -44.76 -52.41
N LEU A 1186 65.74 -43.89 -51.76
CA LEU A 1186 64.72 -43.94 -50.68
C LEU A 1186 63.71 -42.74 -50.85
N SER A 1187 62.84 -42.49 -49.85
CA SER A 1187 61.94 -41.33 -49.55
C SER A 1187 60.92 -40.88 -50.60
#